data_AF-W0TEI8-F1
#
_entry.id   AF-W0TEI8-F1
#
_cell.length_a   1.000
_cell.length_b   1.000
_cell.length_c   1.000
_cell.angle_alpha   90.00
_cell.angle_beta   90.00
_cell.angle_gamma   90.00
#
_symmetry.space_group_name_H-M   'P 1'
#
loop_
_entity.id
_entity.type
_entity.pdbx_description
1 polymer ?
#
loop_
_entity_poly.entity_id
_entity_poly.type
_entity_poly.pdbx_seq_one_letter_code
_entity_poly.pdbx_strand_id
1 'polypeptide(L)'
;MQPSFNFLVSQPSSCKTKPSGFRAFECKNDRIYPLKVDTVDRNADTNSIVQKICYLRPRVRPIDISIGNTYGEECSDYLLVAKNNGIIEIIKDYDFKIRNRIPLRPNYLLVCVPINTNIVTNDTTIVGMEYSDKFLYVCSSNGDLFGFILNLPDDYVSEQDFQAPEAYKRYKDTIMWRSDSTPPEDTTPAERFLREGTQFKNAHSCAHICYYCYPVNEDGFFHETIRQWYPKPIPAFSNCFITFLRTDVSSFHINPMDRFSVITVAPHTPLTIHKILLPEFYVVFFHEFVKLKDEYFSKKLRQNSEPPSFDFMSRVVYDVGFQDYLKRNCSQYASDHDIRLWRSMLVCDMVCEFKYSSVWRQKQGNMKDSLHRLFFYDASLNDGKNVQNDIENLSDSVVDLELDSQSNSMLGFANASIDVDHHAHSNITHTERFLKHLRKRTFPINFQVVKTVSVNTETETNELEATTSFLTDTYKDMDIILVEKFLNINAFRPKYVDEPLMKLDSIHDVQEINEKEYEAQVALNNLSSFVKFFMLSDSLCMIWDSNGVLLIDRFQLRNTTRLLENDVNAVKVIDYRVGVVNDIGLVLTEFEHTGSDYHIEFYAILSMLTNEIVLLKGEFNTGQRLGKIAALDKLRVTERDRFVDQIMVTNYHPTKKRTLDSFSAEILRKQKRQKHENTDILT
;
A
#
# COMPACT_ATOMS: atom_id res chain seq x y z
N MET A 1 -29.76 -6.95 8.00
CA MET A 1 -29.43 -6.50 6.63
C MET A 1 -28.04 -7.03 6.32
N GLN A 2 -27.77 -7.44 5.08
CA GLN A 2 -26.44 -7.86 4.61
C GLN A 2 -25.63 -6.62 4.17
N PRO A 3 -24.30 -6.65 4.30
CA PRO A 3 -23.44 -5.52 3.94
C PRO A 3 -23.47 -5.27 2.44
N SER A 4 -23.29 -3.99 2.07
CA SER A 4 -23.23 -3.57 0.69
C SER A 4 -22.01 -2.66 0.51
N PHE A 5 -21.28 -2.89 -0.57
CA PHE A 5 -20.07 -2.17 -0.90
C PHE A 5 -19.85 -2.15 -2.39
N ASN A 6 -19.10 -1.15 -2.86
CA ASN A 6 -18.67 -1.07 -4.24
C ASN A 6 -17.22 -1.52 -4.34
N PHE A 7 -16.80 -1.91 -5.53
CA PHE A 7 -15.39 -2.14 -5.80
C PHE A 7 -15.07 -1.88 -7.26
N LEU A 8 -13.84 -1.47 -7.51
CA LEU A 8 -13.28 -1.26 -8.83
C LEU A 8 -12.36 -2.43 -9.17
N VAL A 9 -12.41 -2.86 -10.43
CA VAL A 9 -11.48 -3.86 -10.95
C VAL A 9 -10.83 -3.30 -12.21
N SER A 10 -9.49 -3.27 -12.25
CA SER A 10 -8.78 -2.91 -13.47
C SER A 10 -8.97 -4.02 -14.52
N GLN A 11 -9.16 -3.60 -15.76
CA GLN A 11 -9.30 -4.47 -16.93
C GLN A 11 -8.32 -4.06 -18.03
N PRO A 12 -7.03 -4.41 -17.89
CA PRO A 12 -6.05 -4.19 -18.94
C PRO A 12 -6.42 -4.94 -20.22
N SER A 13 -6.04 -4.38 -21.37
CA SER A 13 -6.09 -5.10 -22.65
C SER A 13 -4.69 -5.49 -23.12
N SER A 14 -4.53 -6.75 -23.53
CA SER A 14 -3.33 -7.22 -24.23
C SER A 14 -3.29 -6.79 -25.70
N CYS A 15 -4.40 -6.28 -26.25
CA CYS A 15 -4.49 -5.81 -27.62
C CYS A 15 -4.27 -4.30 -27.68
N LYS A 16 -3.24 -3.87 -28.42
CA LYS A 16 -2.87 -2.45 -28.56
C LYS A 16 -3.95 -1.56 -29.15
N THR A 17 -4.96 -2.12 -29.83
CA THR A 17 -6.06 -1.38 -30.47
C THR A 17 -7.31 -1.30 -29.59
N LYS A 18 -7.34 -2.01 -28.46
CA LYS A 18 -8.47 -2.00 -27.53
C LYS A 18 -8.13 -1.14 -26.31
N PRO A 19 -9.09 -0.36 -25.81
CA PRO A 19 -8.89 0.43 -24.61
C PRO A 19 -8.83 -0.48 -23.38
N SER A 20 -7.77 -0.33 -22.60
CA SER A 20 -7.72 -0.78 -21.20
C SER A 20 -8.62 0.11 -20.35
N GLY A 21 -8.92 -0.28 -19.12
CA GLY A 21 -9.63 0.61 -18.21
C GLY A 21 -9.90 -0.05 -16.88
N PHE A 22 -11.00 0.34 -16.26
CA PHE A 22 -11.50 -0.30 -15.05
C PHE A 22 -13.03 -0.37 -15.11
N ARG A 23 -13.62 -1.28 -14.32
CA ARG A 23 -15.07 -1.38 -14.14
C ARG A 23 -15.44 -1.29 -12.68
N ALA A 24 -16.61 -0.72 -12.40
CA ALA A 24 -17.17 -0.70 -11.07
C ALA A 24 -18.22 -1.81 -10.90
N PHE A 25 -18.29 -2.35 -9.70
CA PHE A 25 -19.23 -3.38 -9.30
C PHE A 25 -19.83 -3.02 -7.94
N GLU A 26 -21.08 -3.41 -7.72
CA GLU A 26 -21.76 -3.37 -6.43
C GLU A 26 -21.89 -4.80 -5.92
N CYS A 27 -21.40 -5.06 -4.71
CA CYS A 27 -21.73 -6.26 -3.97
C CYS A 27 -22.96 -5.98 -3.12
N LYS A 28 -24.02 -6.77 -3.34
CA LYS A 28 -25.27 -6.67 -2.59
C LYS A 28 -25.96 -8.01 -2.55
N ASN A 29 -26.48 -8.38 -1.39
CA ASN A 29 -27.17 -9.66 -1.20
C ASN A 29 -26.33 -10.86 -1.67
N ASP A 30 -25.06 -10.90 -1.27
CA ASP A 30 -24.11 -11.97 -1.62
C ASP A 30 -23.84 -12.16 -3.12
N ARG A 31 -24.12 -11.13 -3.94
CA ARG A 31 -23.94 -11.18 -5.40
C ARG A 31 -23.23 -9.95 -5.93
N ILE A 32 -22.52 -10.14 -7.04
CA ILE A 32 -21.79 -9.10 -7.76
C ILE A 32 -22.67 -8.56 -8.89
N TYR A 33 -22.91 -7.25 -8.89
CA TYR A 33 -23.63 -6.56 -9.94
C TYR A 33 -22.71 -5.58 -10.67
N PRO A 34 -22.57 -5.66 -12.00
CA PRO A 34 -21.81 -4.68 -12.75
C PRO A 34 -22.54 -3.33 -12.75
N LEU A 35 -21.83 -2.27 -12.36
CA LEU A 35 -22.33 -0.91 -12.46
C LEU A 35 -22.05 -0.37 -13.85
N LYS A 36 -23.03 0.30 -14.45
CA LYS A 36 -22.84 0.98 -15.74
C LYS A 36 -21.97 2.21 -15.51
N VAL A 37 -20.70 2.10 -15.89
CA VAL A 37 -19.74 3.18 -15.87
C VAL A 37 -19.23 3.39 -17.28
N ASP A 38 -19.59 4.52 -17.87
CA ASP A 38 -19.03 4.93 -19.16
C ASP A 38 -17.71 5.67 -18.88
N THR A 39 -16.59 5.09 -19.32
CA THR A 39 -15.33 5.82 -19.51
C THR A 39 -15.28 6.32 -20.95
N VAL A 40 -15.03 7.61 -21.14
CA VAL A 40 -15.22 8.26 -22.45
C VAL A 40 -13.92 8.31 -23.26
N ASP A 41 -12.76 8.34 -22.60
CA ASP A 41 -11.48 8.68 -23.21
C ASP A 41 -10.77 7.45 -23.80
N ARG A 42 -11.43 6.82 -24.78
CA ARG A 42 -10.93 5.61 -25.47
C ARG A 42 -9.50 5.75 -26.02
N ASN A 43 -9.11 6.96 -26.45
CA ASN A 43 -7.77 7.21 -26.98
C ASN A 43 -6.69 7.12 -25.89
N ALA A 44 -6.92 7.75 -24.73
CA ALA A 44 -6.03 7.70 -23.57
C ALA A 44 -5.93 6.30 -22.94
N ASP A 45 -6.92 5.46 -23.21
CA ASP A 45 -7.01 4.08 -22.74
C ASP A 45 -6.40 3.07 -23.73
N THR A 46 -6.19 3.47 -24.98
CA THR A 46 -5.61 2.61 -26.03
C THR A 46 -4.09 2.60 -25.92
N ASN A 47 -3.48 1.41 -25.92
CA ASN A 47 -2.03 1.24 -25.72
C ASN A 47 -1.50 1.79 -24.38
N SER A 48 -2.39 1.94 -23.39
CA SER A 48 -2.08 2.28 -22.00
C SER A 48 -2.74 1.24 -21.10
N ILE A 49 -2.16 0.97 -19.93
CA ILE A 49 -2.68 0.00 -18.94
C ILE A 49 -2.85 0.71 -17.60
N VAL A 50 -4.01 0.52 -16.96
CA VAL A 50 -4.26 0.96 -15.59
C VAL A 50 -3.48 0.04 -14.64
N GLN A 51 -2.57 0.61 -13.87
CA GLN A 51 -1.66 -0.13 -12.98
C GLN A 51 -1.98 0.05 -11.51
N LYS A 52 -2.46 1.24 -11.10
CA LYS A 52 -2.87 1.51 -9.71
C LYS A 52 -4.11 2.38 -9.65
N ILE A 53 -4.91 2.16 -8.61
CA ILE A 53 -6.10 2.94 -8.30
C ILE A 53 -5.98 3.39 -6.85
N CYS A 54 -6.22 4.66 -6.56
CA CYS A 54 -6.25 5.22 -5.22
C CYS A 54 -7.55 6.01 -5.05
N TYR A 55 -8.25 5.79 -3.95
CA TYR A 55 -9.51 6.49 -3.67
C TYR A 55 -9.34 7.36 -2.43
N LEU A 56 -9.49 8.67 -2.60
CA LEU A 56 -9.32 9.67 -1.56
C LEU A 56 -10.67 10.22 -1.13
N ARG A 57 -10.92 10.31 0.17
CA ARG A 57 -12.13 10.94 0.71
C ARG A 57 -11.90 11.57 2.08
N PRO A 58 -12.79 12.49 2.51
CA PRO A 58 -12.80 12.94 3.89
C PRO A 58 -13.04 11.78 4.86
N ARG A 59 -12.26 11.72 5.93
CA ARG A 59 -12.37 10.67 6.96
C ARG A 59 -13.68 10.78 7.75
N VAL A 60 -14.04 12.01 8.13
CA VAL A 60 -15.15 12.31 9.04
C VAL A 60 -16.29 13.01 8.34
N ARG A 61 -15.99 13.92 7.41
CA ARG A 61 -16.98 14.76 6.75
C ARG A 61 -17.78 13.96 5.71
N PRO A 62 -19.09 14.23 5.57
CA PRO A 62 -19.89 13.59 4.52
C PRO A 62 -19.44 14.08 3.14
N ILE A 63 -19.54 13.19 2.15
CA ILE A 63 -19.36 13.56 0.75
C ILE A 63 -20.62 14.32 0.29
N ASP A 64 -20.47 15.61 0.01
CA ASP A 64 -21.58 16.46 -0.42
C ASP A 64 -21.13 17.48 -1.48
N ILE A 65 -21.76 17.39 -2.65
CA ILE A 65 -21.48 18.24 -3.81
C ILE A 65 -22.24 19.56 -3.75
N SER A 66 -23.34 19.61 -2.99
CA SER A 66 -24.20 20.79 -2.87
C SER A 66 -23.60 21.87 -1.97
N ILE A 67 -22.66 21.51 -1.09
CA ILE A 67 -21.97 22.43 -0.16
C ILE A 67 -20.76 23.12 -0.83
N GLY A 68 -20.35 22.66 -2.02
CA GLY A 68 -19.12 23.04 -2.71
C GLY A 68 -18.96 24.50 -3.13
N ASN A 69 -19.80 25.43 -2.67
CA ASN A 69 -19.63 26.87 -2.90
C ASN A 69 -20.09 27.78 -1.74
N THR A 70 -20.68 27.26 -0.66
CA THR A 70 -21.32 28.10 0.38
C THR A 70 -20.50 28.28 1.66
N TYR A 71 -19.57 27.37 1.98
CA TYR A 71 -18.84 27.39 3.26
C TYR A 71 -17.33 27.19 3.19
N GLY A 72 -16.73 27.11 2.00
CA GLY A 72 -15.27 26.96 1.86
C GLY A 72 -14.72 25.58 2.29
N GLU A 73 -15.57 24.57 2.50
CA GLU A 73 -15.11 23.23 2.87
C GLU A 73 -15.05 22.31 1.63
N GLU A 74 -13.92 21.62 1.42
CA GLU A 74 -13.78 20.62 0.34
C GLU A 74 -14.33 19.27 0.82
N CYS A 75 -15.46 18.85 0.24
CA CYS A 75 -16.22 17.67 0.64
C CYS A 75 -16.30 16.60 -0.45
N SER A 76 -15.61 16.79 -1.58
CA SER A 76 -15.65 15.82 -2.67
C SER A 76 -14.72 14.62 -2.42
N ASP A 77 -15.10 13.47 -2.95
CA ASP A 77 -14.20 12.34 -3.06
C ASP A 77 -13.45 12.37 -4.41
N TYR A 78 -12.28 11.75 -4.45
CA TYR A 78 -11.41 11.72 -5.63
C TYR A 78 -10.95 10.30 -5.93
N LEU A 79 -11.13 9.89 -7.17
CA LEU A 79 -10.54 8.66 -7.69
C LEU A 79 -9.31 9.01 -8.53
N LEU A 80 -8.16 8.46 -8.14
CA LEU A 80 -6.90 8.58 -8.83
C LEU A 80 -6.63 7.27 -9.58
N VAL A 81 -6.36 7.36 -10.88
CA VAL A 81 -6.11 6.20 -11.74
C VAL A 81 -4.77 6.37 -12.43
N ALA A 82 -3.79 5.56 -12.03
CA ALA A 82 -2.44 5.62 -12.53
C ALA A 82 -2.23 4.64 -13.68
N LYS A 83 -1.62 5.12 -14.76
CA LYS A 83 -1.39 4.39 -16.00
C LYS A 83 0.11 4.15 -16.23
N ASN A 84 0.44 3.09 -16.97
CA ASN A 84 1.82 2.74 -17.31
C ASN A 84 2.55 3.78 -18.17
N ASN A 85 1.84 4.76 -18.73
CA ASN A 85 2.44 5.87 -19.46
C ASN A 85 2.88 7.05 -18.56
N GLY A 86 2.81 6.90 -17.24
CA GLY A 86 3.15 7.95 -16.27
C GLY A 86 2.05 8.99 -16.03
N ILE A 87 0.87 8.83 -16.64
CA ILE A 87 -0.29 9.71 -16.39
C ILE A 87 -1.12 9.17 -15.23
N ILE A 88 -1.56 10.08 -14.37
CA ILE A 88 -2.54 9.82 -13.32
C ILE A 88 -3.77 10.68 -13.60
N GLU A 89 -4.91 10.04 -13.81
CA GLU A 89 -6.20 10.70 -13.97
C GLU A 89 -6.82 10.96 -12.60
N ILE A 90 -7.21 12.20 -12.33
CA ILE A 90 -7.96 12.56 -11.12
C ILE A 90 -9.42 12.80 -11.49
N ILE A 91 -10.32 11.97 -10.97
CA ILE A 91 -11.77 12.08 -11.16
C ILE A 91 -12.38 12.57 -9.85
N LYS A 92 -12.92 13.79 -9.86
CA LYS A 92 -13.65 14.38 -8.72
C LYS A 92 -15.08 13.83 -8.64
N ASP A 93 -15.65 13.75 -7.44
CA ASP A 93 -17.06 13.36 -7.18
C ASP A 93 -17.39 11.92 -7.62
N TYR A 94 -16.49 10.98 -7.32
CA TYR A 94 -16.60 9.59 -7.78
C TYR A 94 -17.89 8.91 -7.32
N ASP A 95 -18.19 8.90 -6.03
CA ASP A 95 -19.34 8.20 -5.44
C ASP A 95 -20.66 8.74 -6.01
N PHE A 96 -20.79 10.06 -6.13
CA PHE A 96 -21.95 10.67 -6.76
C PHE A 96 -22.08 10.30 -8.25
N LYS A 97 -20.98 10.34 -9.01
CA LYS A 97 -21.00 9.98 -10.42
C LYS A 97 -21.42 8.52 -10.61
N ILE A 98 -20.93 7.61 -9.77
CA ILE A 98 -21.34 6.20 -9.78
C ILE A 98 -22.84 6.04 -9.48
N ARG A 99 -23.33 6.65 -8.40
CA ARG A 99 -24.76 6.53 -8.00
C ARG A 99 -25.71 7.09 -9.05
N ASN A 100 -25.31 8.16 -9.73
CA ASN A 100 -26.13 8.83 -10.74
C ASN A 100 -25.83 8.37 -12.17
N ARG A 101 -24.96 7.37 -12.36
CA ARG A 101 -24.56 6.85 -13.68
C ARG A 101 -24.00 7.93 -14.60
N ILE A 102 -23.26 8.87 -14.04
CA ILE A 102 -22.56 9.92 -14.76
C ILE A 102 -21.22 9.34 -15.25
N PRO A 103 -20.80 9.59 -16.50
CA PRO A 103 -19.51 9.13 -17.00
C PRO A 103 -18.34 9.59 -16.12
N LEU A 104 -17.42 8.69 -15.82
CA LEU A 104 -16.19 9.01 -15.10
C LEU A 104 -15.21 9.64 -16.09
N ARG A 105 -15.08 10.96 -16.03
CA ARG A 105 -14.11 11.73 -16.79
C ARG A 105 -13.06 12.34 -15.86
N PRO A 106 -11.79 12.38 -16.27
CA PRO A 106 -10.77 13.09 -15.52
C PRO A 106 -11.11 14.58 -15.45
N ASN A 107 -10.95 15.14 -14.25
CA ASN A 107 -11.02 16.57 -13.98
C ASN A 107 -9.63 17.21 -14.08
N TYR A 108 -8.59 16.46 -13.72
CA TYR A 108 -7.20 16.89 -13.75
C TYR A 108 -6.29 15.71 -14.14
N LEU A 109 -5.12 16.03 -14.68
CA LEU A 109 -4.07 15.05 -14.97
C LEU A 109 -2.83 15.38 -14.14
N LEU A 110 -2.21 14.37 -13.54
CA LEU A 110 -0.84 14.48 -13.03
C LEU A 110 0.09 13.70 -13.95
N VAL A 111 1.28 14.24 -14.19
CA VAL A 111 2.28 13.68 -15.11
C VAL A 111 3.54 13.38 -14.31
N CYS A 112 3.97 12.13 -14.33
CA CYS A 112 5.26 11.71 -13.79
C CYS A 112 6.34 12.05 -14.83
N VAL A 113 7.06 13.15 -14.63
CA VAL A 113 8.09 13.60 -15.58
C VAL A 113 9.44 12.97 -15.23
N PRO A 114 10.01 12.07 -16.06
CA PRO A 114 11.35 11.54 -15.82
C PRO A 114 12.41 12.58 -16.19
N ILE A 115 13.48 12.70 -15.38
CA ILE A 115 14.55 13.70 -15.59
C ILE A 115 15.52 13.35 -16.74
N ASN A 116 15.49 12.13 -17.28
CA ASN A 116 16.41 11.71 -18.35
C ASN A 116 15.69 11.54 -19.70
N THR A 117 15.87 12.52 -20.59
CA THR A 117 15.19 12.70 -21.89
C THR A 117 15.64 11.76 -23.03
N ASN A 118 16.20 10.59 -22.74
CA ASN A 118 16.55 9.60 -23.78
C ASN A 118 15.59 8.39 -23.82
N ILE A 119 14.44 8.50 -23.17
CA ILE A 119 13.47 7.41 -23.12
C ILE A 119 12.74 7.35 -24.47
N VAL A 120 13.05 6.32 -25.25
CA VAL A 120 12.41 5.99 -26.54
C VAL A 120 11.00 5.42 -26.35
N THR A 121 10.62 5.08 -25.11
CA THR A 121 9.35 4.40 -24.78
C THR A 121 8.67 5.00 -23.55
N ASN A 122 7.43 5.48 -23.68
CA ASN A 122 6.64 6.08 -22.57
C ASN A 122 6.32 5.15 -21.37
N ASP A 123 6.95 3.98 -21.23
CA ASP A 123 6.63 3.03 -20.15
C ASP A 123 7.30 3.44 -18.83
N THR A 124 6.50 4.02 -17.93
CA THR A 124 6.83 4.36 -16.55
C THR A 124 6.06 3.42 -15.63
N THR A 125 6.27 2.11 -15.78
CA THR A 125 5.52 1.09 -15.00
C THR A 125 5.49 1.44 -13.51
N ILE A 126 4.29 1.71 -13.01
CA ILE A 126 3.97 2.17 -11.66
C ILE A 126 3.71 0.96 -10.77
N VAL A 127 4.50 0.85 -9.71
CA VAL A 127 4.41 -0.25 -8.73
C VAL A 127 3.71 0.16 -7.44
N GLY A 128 3.67 1.46 -7.13
CA GLY A 128 3.00 2.01 -5.94
C GLY A 128 2.44 3.40 -6.18
N MET A 129 1.28 3.68 -5.60
CA MET A 129 0.66 5.00 -5.54
C MET A 129 -0.03 5.14 -4.18
N GLU A 130 0.52 5.97 -3.31
CA GLU A 130 0.02 6.14 -1.94
C GLU A 130 -0.08 7.60 -1.56
N TYR A 131 -1.11 7.92 -0.80
CA TYR A 131 -1.36 9.25 -0.28
C TYR A 131 -1.25 9.27 1.23
N SER A 132 -0.46 10.21 1.76
CA SER A 132 -0.34 10.48 3.20
C SER A 132 -0.06 11.96 3.44
N ASP A 133 -0.85 12.58 4.34
CA ASP A 133 -0.66 13.95 4.82
C ASP A 133 -0.37 14.98 3.71
N LYS A 134 -1.27 15.04 2.71
CA LYS A 134 -1.20 15.89 1.50
C LYS A 134 -0.20 15.47 0.44
N PHE A 135 0.71 14.55 0.73
CA PHE A 135 1.66 14.03 -0.25
C PHE A 135 1.10 12.81 -0.93
N LEU A 136 1.08 12.83 -2.27
CA LEU A 136 0.87 11.66 -3.10
C LEU A 136 2.23 11.23 -3.65
N TYR A 137 2.67 10.04 -3.26
CA TYR A 137 3.89 9.42 -3.75
C TYR A 137 3.55 8.37 -4.80
N VAL A 138 4.25 8.42 -5.93
CA VAL A 138 4.13 7.43 -7.01
C VAL A 138 5.51 6.85 -7.29
N CYS A 139 5.62 5.52 -7.23
CA CYS A 139 6.87 4.81 -7.40
C CYS A 139 6.86 3.98 -8.68
N SER A 140 7.88 4.15 -9.53
CA SER A 140 8.11 3.32 -10.71
C SER A 140 8.86 2.03 -10.34
N SER A 141 8.79 1.02 -11.20
CA SER A 141 9.54 -0.22 -11.04
C SER A 141 11.06 -0.02 -11.00
N ASN A 142 11.56 1.08 -11.57
CA ASN A 142 12.98 1.41 -11.63
C ASN A 142 13.45 2.20 -10.38
N GLY A 143 12.53 2.45 -9.44
CA GLY A 143 12.81 3.21 -8.22
C GLY A 143 12.78 4.73 -8.41
N ASP A 144 12.12 5.23 -9.46
CA ASP A 144 11.81 6.65 -9.56
C ASP A 144 10.61 6.96 -8.66
N LEU A 145 10.78 7.89 -7.72
CA LEU A 145 9.75 8.30 -6.80
C LEU A 145 9.31 9.73 -7.12
N PHE A 146 8.08 9.86 -7.63
CA PHE A 146 7.46 11.14 -7.96
C PHE A 146 6.61 11.61 -6.79
N GLY A 147 6.86 12.83 -6.30
CA GLY A 147 6.12 13.44 -5.21
C GLY A 147 5.19 14.54 -5.70
N PHE A 148 3.91 14.47 -5.35
CA PHE A 148 2.93 15.51 -5.60
C PHE A 148 2.38 16.05 -4.27
N ILE A 149 2.19 17.36 -4.20
CA ILE A 149 1.57 18.02 -3.05
C ILE A 149 0.13 18.36 -3.44
N LEU A 150 -0.84 17.71 -2.80
CA LEU A 150 -2.26 17.90 -3.08
C LEU A 150 -2.86 18.92 -2.11
N ASN A 151 -3.67 19.83 -2.64
CA ASN A 151 -4.44 20.79 -1.85
C ASN A 151 -5.70 20.12 -1.31
N LEU A 152 -5.52 19.30 -0.27
CA LEU A 152 -6.58 18.64 0.47
C LEU A 152 -6.51 19.04 1.95
N PRO A 153 -7.67 19.14 2.62
CA PRO A 153 -7.72 19.26 4.07
C PRO A 153 -7.04 18.10 4.80
N ASP A 154 -6.57 18.35 6.02
CA ASP A 154 -5.82 17.38 6.84
C ASP A 154 -6.62 16.11 7.18
N ASP A 155 -7.95 16.12 7.04
CA ASP A 155 -8.82 14.97 7.33
C ASP A 155 -8.98 13.99 6.16
N TYR A 156 -8.36 14.25 5.00
CA TYR A 156 -8.41 13.32 3.87
C TYR A 156 -7.56 12.07 4.10
N VAL A 157 -8.07 10.94 3.61
CA VAL A 157 -7.38 9.64 3.68
C VAL A 157 -7.48 8.90 2.35
N SER A 158 -6.47 8.07 2.07
CA SER A 158 -6.59 7.02 1.05
C SER A 158 -7.31 5.82 1.63
N GLU A 159 -8.33 5.34 0.92
CA GLU A 159 -8.90 4.04 1.23
C GLU A 159 -7.92 2.92 0.89
N GLN A 160 -7.97 1.87 1.71
CA GLN A 160 -7.16 0.67 1.55
C GLN A 160 -8.04 -0.47 1.00
N ASP A 161 -7.40 -1.49 0.45
CA ASP A 161 -8.08 -2.73 -0.01
C ASP A 161 -8.79 -3.48 1.12
N PHE A 162 -8.48 -3.11 2.37
CA PHE A 162 -9.07 -3.62 3.60
C PHE A 162 -10.10 -2.63 4.16
N GLN A 163 -11.36 -3.06 4.23
CA GLN A 163 -12.48 -2.29 4.77
C GLN A 163 -13.09 -2.99 5.98
N ALA A 164 -13.52 -2.23 6.98
CA ALA A 164 -14.12 -2.76 8.19
C ALA A 164 -15.20 -1.83 8.77
N PRO A 165 -16.15 -2.35 9.59
CA PRO A 165 -17.19 -1.53 10.21
C PRO A 165 -16.64 -0.50 11.19
N GLU A 166 -17.38 0.56 11.47
CA GLU A 166 -16.95 1.57 12.46
C GLU A 166 -16.67 0.98 13.85
N ALA A 167 -17.44 -0.02 14.27
CA ALA A 167 -17.25 -0.75 15.52
C ALA A 167 -15.90 -1.50 15.59
N TYR A 168 -15.22 -1.67 14.46
CA TYR A 168 -13.89 -2.22 14.36
C TYR A 168 -12.79 -1.24 14.79
N LYS A 169 -13.04 0.07 14.72
CA LYS A 169 -12.01 1.08 15.00
C LYS A 169 -11.37 0.91 16.37
N ARG A 170 -12.13 0.47 17.38
CA ARG A 170 -11.59 0.13 18.72
C ARG A 170 -10.46 -0.90 18.72
N TYR A 171 -10.36 -1.74 17.69
CA TYR A 171 -9.30 -2.74 17.50
C TYR A 171 -8.24 -2.30 16.48
N LYS A 172 -8.53 -1.24 15.71
CA LYS A 172 -7.67 -0.65 14.67
C LYS A 172 -6.95 0.61 15.16
N ASP A 173 -7.37 1.20 16.28
CA ASP A 173 -6.89 2.50 16.81
C ASP A 173 -5.38 2.51 17.14
N THR A 174 -4.71 1.37 17.06
CA THR A 174 -3.27 1.21 17.19
C THR A 174 -2.53 0.99 15.86
N ILE A 175 -3.19 0.46 14.81
CA ILE A 175 -2.65 0.41 13.45
C ILE A 175 -2.65 1.81 12.83
N MET A 176 -3.68 2.60 13.13
CA MET A 176 -3.73 3.99 12.70
C MET A 176 -2.87 4.82 13.64
N TRP A 177 -1.63 5.05 13.24
CA TRP A 177 -0.85 6.19 13.72
C TRP A 177 -1.75 7.41 13.64
N ARG A 178 -2.20 7.89 14.82
CA ARG A 178 -2.92 9.14 14.87
C ARG A 178 -2.00 10.15 14.19
N SER A 179 -2.52 10.78 13.13
CA SER A 179 -2.06 12.10 12.73
C SER A 179 -2.41 13.03 13.90
N ASP A 180 -1.75 12.83 15.04
CA ASP A 180 -1.80 13.79 16.12
C ASP A 180 -1.30 15.08 15.46
N SER A 181 -2.19 16.06 15.41
CA SER A 181 -1.98 17.34 14.76
C SER A 181 -0.77 18.09 15.34
N THR A 182 -0.21 17.60 16.45
CA THR A 182 1.05 18.03 17.03
C THR A 182 2.23 17.45 16.24
N PRO A 183 3.06 18.31 15.60
CA PRO A 183 4.26 17.84 14.93
C PRO A 183 5.14 17.09 15.93
N PRO A 184 5.78 15.97 15.54
CA PRO A 184 6.75 15.32 16.41
C PRO A 184 7.82 16.34 16.81
N GLU A 185 8.30 16.28 18.05
CA GLU A 185 9.28 17.23 18.60
C GLU A 185 10.54 17.34 17.71
N ASP A 186 10.86 16.28 16.96
CA ASP A 186 11.99 16.17 16.04
C ASP A 186 11.75 16.74 14.63
N THR A 187 10.62 17.41 14.36
CA THR A 187 10.33 17.95 13.02
C THR A 187 11.34 19.02 12.63
N THR A 188 12.00 18.83 11.48
CA THR A 188 13.01 19.79 10.99
C THR A 188 12.36 21.15 10.67
N PRO A 189 13.10 22.27 10.74
CA PRO A 189 12.58 23.58 10.37
C PRO A 189 11.99 23.59 8.96
N ALA A 190 12.66 22.95 8.00
CA ALA A 190 12.21 22.82 6.61
C ALA A 190 10.84 22.12 6.50
N GLU A 191 10.64 21.00 7.21
CA GLU A 191 9.36 20.29 7.22
C GLU A 191 8.24 21.11 7.86
N ARG A 192 8.56 21.89 8.91
CA ARG A 192 7.60 22.80 9.56
C ARG A 192 7.15 23.91 8.61
N PHE A 193 8.10 24.58 7.96
CA PHE A 193 7.80 25.61 6.95
C PHE A 193 7.00 25.06 5.78
N LEU A 194 7.33 23.86 5.29
CA LEU A 194 6.55 23.22 4.23
C LEU A 194 5.13 22.89 4.68
N ARG A 195 4.93 22.45 5.94
CA ARG A 195 3.60 22.20 6.50
C ARG A 195 2.76 23.48 6.57
N GLU A 196 3.36 24.59 6.98
CA GLU A 196 2.71 25.90 6.99
C GLU A 196 2.35 26.38 5.57
N GLY A 197 3.26 26.17 4.61
CA GLY A 197 3.05 26.53 3.20
C GLY A 197 2.02 25.68 2.47
N THR A 198 1.64 24.52 3.02
CA THR A 198 0.68 23.56 2.41
C THR A 198 -0.67 23.54 3.10
N GLN A 199 -1.05 24.60 3.82
CA GLN A 199 -2.38 24.74 4.39
C GLN A 199 -3.46 24.66 3.29
N PHE A 200 -4.62 24.09 3.59
CA PHE A 200 -5.68 23.97 2.60
C PHE A 200 -6.14 25.35 2.12
N LYS A 201 -6.17 25.54 0.80
CA LYS A 201 -6.60 26.78 0.14
C LYS A 201 -7.97 26.56 -0.50
N ASN A 202 -8.89 27.49 -0.30
CA ASN A 202 -10.26 27.47 -0.85
C ASN A 202 -10.73 28.86 -1.36
N ALA A 203 -9.87 29.88 -1.30
CA ALA A 203 -10.28 31.28 -1.39
C ALA A 203 -10.61 31.74 -2.83
N HIS A 204 -10.25 30.96 -3.85
CA HIS A 204 -10.39 31.31 -5.26
C HIS A 204 -10.89 30.12 -6.09
N SER A 205 -11.51 30.39 -7.25
CA SER A 205 -12.10 29.38 -8.14
C SER A 205 -11.12 28.32 -8.66
N CYS A 206 -9.82 28.60 -8.62
CA CYS A 206 -8.73 27.70 -8.99
C CYS A 206 -8.10 26.96 -7.79
N ALA A 207 -8.72 27.00 -6.60
CA ALA A 207 -8.21 26.31 -5.40
C ALA A 207 -8.52 24.80 -5.41
N HIS A 208 -8.30 24.12 -6.54
CA HIS A 208 -8.59 22.71 -6.70
C HIS A 208 -7.49 21.80 -6.11
N ILE A 209 -7.71 20.49 -6.12
CA ILE A 209 -6.78 19.48 -5.58
C ILE A 209 -5.33 19.61 -6.06
N CYS A 210 -5.09 20.04 -7.31
CA CYS A 210 -3.73 20.22 -7.86
C CYS A 210 -3.12 21.61 -7.60
N TYR A 211 -3.64 22.42 -6.66
CA TYR A 211 -3.23 23.82 -6.50
C TYR A 211 -1.72 23.98 -6.30
N TYR A 212 -1.08 23.09 -5.54
CA TYR A 212 0.34 23.11 -5.26
C TYR A 212 1.20 22.44 -6.33
N CYS A 213 0.60 21.76 -7.30
CA CYS A 213 1.31 21.14 -8.41
C CYS A 213 1.66 22.17 -9.50
N TYR A 214 2.69 21.84 -10.28
CA TYR A 214 3.23 22.74 -11.30
C TYR A 214 2.51 22.53 -12.63
N PRO A 215 2.10 23.58 -13.37
CA PRO A 215 1.51 23.39 -14.69
C PRO A 215 2.52 22.75 -15.65
N VAL A 216 2.07 21.84 -16.51
CA VAL A 216 2.92 21.27 -17.58
C VAL A 216 3.15 22.34 -18.65
N ASN A 217 4.42 22.61 -18.97
CA ASN A 217 4.79 23.60 -19.99
C ASN A 217 4.18 23.28 -21.36
N GLU A 218 3.65 24.30 -22.05
CA GLU A 218 3.01 24.17 -23.37
C GLU A 218 3.99 23.74 -24.48
N ASP A 219 5.30 23.94 -24.29
CA ASP A 219 6.34 23.63 -25.27
C ASP A 219 7.00 22.25 -25.05
N GLY A 220 6.53 21.47 -24.07
CA GLY A 220 7.14 20.19 -23.70
C GLY A 220 6.67 18.98 -24.52
N PHE A 221 7.51 17.95 -24.64
CA PHE A 221 7.22 16.68 -25.33
C PHE A 221 5.90 16.02 -24.88
N PHE A 222 5.59 16.11 -23.58
CA PHE A 222 4.35 15.54 -23.03
C PHE A 222 3.10 16.30 -23.45
N HIS A 223 3.19 17.59 -23.77
CA HIS A 223 2.02 18.41 -24.05
C HIS A 223 1.32 18.00 -25.36
N GLU A 224 2.09 17.74 -26.43
CA GLU A 224 1.52 17.23 -27.69
C GLU A 224 0.91 15.85 -27.50
N THR A 225 1.59 14.98 -26.75
CA THR A 225 1.14 13.61 -26.47
C THR A 225 -0.17 13.61 -25.66
N ILE A 226 -0.27 14.46 -24.63
CA ILE A 226 -1.48 14.64 -23.83
C ILE A 226 -2.64 15.15 -24.69
N ARG A 227 -2.39 16.11 -25.61
CA ARG A 227 -3.44 16.61 -26.53
C ARG A 227 -3.97 15.52 -27.47
N GLN A 228 -3.13 14.58 -27.88
CA GLN A 228 -3.57 13.44 -28.71
C GLN A 228 -4.44 12.47 -27.92
N TRP A 229 -4.06 12.17 -26.67
CA TRP A 229 -4.80 11.27 -25.79
C TRP A 229 -6.11 11.85 -25.25
N TYR A 230 -6.11 13.16 -24.97
CA TYR A 230 -7.24 13.92 -24.45
C TYR A 230 -7.58 15.08 -25.40
N PRO A 231 -8.41 14.84 -26.44
CA PRO A 231 -8.76 15.87 -27.42
C PRO A 231 -9.52 17.05 -26.82
N LYS A 232 -10.23 16.83 -25.71
CA LYS A 232 -10.78 17.89 -24.88
C LYS A 232 -9.71 18.27 -23.86
N PRO A 233 -9.26 19.54 -23.82
CA PRO A 233 -8.16 19.93 -22.94
C PRO A 233 -8.56 19.74 -21.47
N ILE A 234 -7.71 19.03 -20.74
CA ILE A 234 -7.81 18.81 -19.29
C ILE A 234 -6.57 19.44 -18.66
N PRO A 235 -6.69 20.22 -17.57
CA PRO A 235 -5.51 20.77 -16.89
C PRO A 235 -4.56 19.66 -16.45
N ALA A 236 -3.29 19.78 -16.82
CA ALA A 236 -2.24 18.81 -16.55
C ALA A 236 -1.13 19.44 -15.70
N PHE A 237 -0.67 18.69 -14.70
CA PHE A 237 0.34 19.15 -13.75
C PHE A 237 1.50 18.17 -13.61
N SER A 238 2.71 18.70 -13.48
CA SER A 238 3.93 17.96 -13.20
C SER A 238 4.08 17.68 -11.70
N ASN A 239 4.94 16.71 -11.38
CA ASN A 239 5.35 16.40 -10.01
C ASN A 239 6.10 17.57 -9.35
N CYS A 240 5.95 17.69 -8.03
CA CYS A 240 6.54 18.78 -7.24
C CYS A 240 8.03 18.54 -6.97
N PHE A 241 8.41 17.28 -6.82
CA PHE A 241 9.78 16.81 -6.66
C PHE A 241 9.91 15.36 -7.15
N ILE A 242 11.15 14.88 -7.26
CA ILE A 242 11.46 13.50 -7.62
C ILE A 242 12.64 12.99 -6.82
N THR A 243 12.71 11.68 -6.58
CA THR A 243 13.83 11.02 -5.91
C THR A 243 14.17 9.74 -6.66
N PHE A 244 15.45 9.51 -6.95
CA PHE A 244 15.92 8.30 -7.62
C PHE A 244 16.47 7.31 -6.62
N LEU A 245 15.72 6.26 -6.26
CA LEU A 245 16.21 5.22 -5.35
C LEU A 245 17.32 4.38 -5.99
N ARG A 246 17.44 4.37 -7.32
CA ARG A 246 18.47 3.63 -8.10
C ARG A 246 18.49 2.13 -7.79
N THR A 247 17.33 1.59 -7.49
CA THR A 247 17.11 0.17 -7.21
C THR A 247 15.75 -0.20 -7.77
N ASP A 248 15.65 -1.41 -8.32
CA ASP A 248 14.35 -1.94 -8.70
C ASP A 248 13.42 -2.01 -7.48
N VAL A 249 12.12 -1.83 -7.72
CA VAL A 249 11.07 -1.86 -6.69
C VAL A 249 9.92 -2.74 -7.19
N SER A 250 9.47 -3.68 -6.37
CA SER A 250 8.26 -4.47 -6.61
C SER A 250 7.14 -4.16 -5.62
N SER A 251 7.47 -3.63 -4.44
CA SER A 251 6.51 -3.19 -3.43
C SER A 251 7.00 -1.91 -2.77
N PHE A 252 6.07 -1.01 -2.49
CA PHE A 252 6.31 0.34 -2.01
C PHE A 252 5.25 0.69 -0.97
N HIS A 253 5.68 1.23 0.18
CA HIS A 253 4.79 1.82 1.18
C HIS A 253 5.42 3.12 1.73
N ILE A 254 4.60 4.15 1.94
CA ILE A 254 4.99 5.31 2.75
C ILE A 254 5.14 4.84 4.20
N ASN A 255 6.21 5.24 4.86
CA ASN A 255 6.33 4.98 6.28
C ASN A 255 5.26 5.79 7.03
N PRO A 256 4.32 5.14 7.75
CA PRO A 256 3.28 5.88 8.44
C PRO A 256 3.81 6.76 9.58
N MET A 257 5.06 6.56 10.03
CA MET A 257 5.73 7.38 11.04
C MET A 257 6.36 8.66 10.53
N ASP A 258 6.65 8.70 9.24
CA ASP A 258 7.44 9.76 8.65
C ASP A 258 7.11 9.82 7.17
N ARG A 259 6.33 10.84 6.78
CA ARG A 259 5.91 11.05 5.39
C ARG A 259 7.07 11.23 4.42
N PHE A 260 8.25 11.62 4.90
CA PHE A 260 9.48 11.69 4.10
C PHE A 260 10.32 10.43 4.21
N SER A 261 9.76 9.33 4.72
CA SER A 261 10.39 8.02 4.73
C SER A 261 9.52 7.05 3.93
N VAL A 262 10.15 6.24 3.09
CA VAL A 262 9.48 5.21 2.29
C VAL A 262 10.16 3.87 2.51
N ILE A 263 9.39 2.79 2.36
CA ILE A 263 9.87 1.43 2.52
C ILE A 263 9.67 0.71 1.20
N THR A 264 10.71 0.01 0.74
CA THR A 264 10.71 -0.68 -0.55
C THR A 264 11.25 -2.10 -0.42
N VAL A 265 10.78 -2.95 -1.33
CA VAL A 265 11.27 -4.31 -1.54
C VAL A 265 11.34 -4.58 -3.04
N ALA A 266 12.29 -5.40 -3.47
CA ALA A 266 12.27 -6.05 -4.77
C ALA A 266 12.71 -7.52 -4.68
N PRO A 267 12.52 -8.36 -5.71
CA PRO A 267 12.91 -9.77 -5.68
C PRO A 267 14.39 -10.02 -5.34
N HIS A 268 15.26 -9.04 -5.61
CA HIS A 268 16.69 -9.10 -5.31
C HIS A 268 17.16 -7.95 -4.41
N THR A 269 16.24 -7.11 -3.95
CA THR A 269 16.54 -5.99 -3.06
C THR A 269 15.88 -6.25 -1.72
N PRO A 270 16.65 -6.38 -0.63
CA PRO A 270 16.08 -6.55 0.70
C PRO A 270 15.18 -5.39 1.08
N LEU A 271 14.27 -5.65 2.03
CA LEU A 271 13.46 -4.62 2.66
C LEU A 271 14.37 -3.47 3.13
N THR A 272 14.14 -2.29 2.58
CA THR A 272 14.97 -1.10 2.83
C THR A 272 14.06 0.08 3.20
N ILE A 273 14.45 0.80 4.25
CA ILE A 273 13.83 2.08 4.64
C ILE A 273 14.69 3.20 4.09
N HIS A 274 14.10 4.07 3.27
CA HIS A 274 14.73 5.23 2.67
C HIS A 274 14.15 6.50 3.28
N LYS A 275 15.00 7.33 3.90
CA LYS A 275 14.65 8.70 4.31
C LYS A 275 14.95 9.64 3.15
N ILE A 276 13.92 10.30 2.64
CA ILE A 276 14.00 11.37 1.66
C ILE A 276 14.42 12.64 2.40
N LEU A 277 15.42 13.32 1.86
CA LEU A 277 16.00 14.52 2.45
C LEU A 277 15.36 15.74 1.78
N LEU A 278 14.50 16.44 2.52
CA LEU A 278 13.88 17.69 2.09
C LEU A 278 14.94 18.81 2.08
N PRO A 279 15.33 19.36 0.91
CA PRO A 279 16.33 20.41 0.86
C PRO A 279 15.73 21.76 1.31
N GLU A 280 16.47 22.54 2.10
CA GLU A 280 16.00 23.84 2.59
C GLU A 280 15.68 24.81 1.44
N PHE A 281 16.49 24.83 0.38
CA PHE A 281 16.25 25.66 -0.79
C PHE A 281 14.91 25.35 -1.48
N TYR A 282 14.43 24.10 -1.43
CA TYR A 282 13.15 23.72 -2.01
C TYR A 282 11.99 24.37 -1.25
N VAL A 283 12.10 24.47 0.07
CA VAL A 283 11.05 25.09 0.89
C VAL A 283 10.91 26.57 0.58
N VAL A 284 12.04 27.26 0.40
CA VAL A 284 12.07 28.66 -0.05
C VAL A 284 11.45 28.80 -1.44
N PHE A 285 11.84 27.94 -2.38
CA PHE A 285 11.26 27.91 -3.73
C PHE A 285 9.74 27.74 -3.68
N PHE A 286 9.28 26.73 -2.95
CA PHE A 286 7.88 26.36 -2.83
C PHE A 286 7.06 27.52 -2.24
N HIS A 287 7.59 28.17 -1.21
CA HIS A 287 6.95 29.35 -0.61
C HIS A 287 6.79 30.50 -1.62
N GLU A 288 7.85 30.82 -2.37
CA GLU A 288 7.81 31.87 -3.39
C GLU A 288 6.88 31.52 -4.55
N PHE A 289 6.80 30.25 -4.93
CA PHE A 289 5.83 29.76 -5.91
C PHE A 289 4.39 29.95 -5.42
N VAL A 290 4.07 29.51 -4.19
CA VAL A 290 2.74 29.65 -3.61
C VAL A 290 2.35 31.12 -3.50
N LYS A 291 3.27 31.98 -3.05
CA LYS A 291 3.06 33.42 -2.96
C LYS A 291 2.76 34.04 -4.33
N LEU A 292 3.54 33.70 -5.35
CA LEU A 292 3.29 34.18 -6.72
C LEU A 292 1.92 33.73 -7.23
N LYS A 293 1.53 32.47 -6.97
CA LYS A 293 0.24 31.91 -7.37
C LYS A 293 -0.93 32.60 -6.65
N ASP A 294 -0.81 32.80 -5.34
CA ASP A 294 -1.78 33.53 -4.52
C ASP A 294 -1.97 34.98 -5.04
N GLU A 295 -0.87 35.67 -5.35
CA GLU A 295 -0.91 37.04 -5.89
C GLU A 295 -1.51 37.11 -7.30
N TYR A 296 -1.20 36.15 -8.16
CA TYR A 296 -1.77 36.04 -9.50
C TYR A 296 -3.30 35.95 -9.44
N PHE A 297 -3.84 35.06 -8.61
CA PHE A 297 -5.29 34.93 -8.46
C PHE A 297 -5.93 36.11 -7.73
N SER A 298 -5.23 36.73 -6.78
CA SER A 298 -5.70 37.94 -6.09
C SER A 298 -5.84 39.13 -7.05
N LYS A 299 -4.90 39.32 -7.98
CA LYS A 299 -4.94 40.39 -8.99
C LYS A 299 -5.97 40.12 -10.09
N LYS A 300 -6.27 38.85 -10.38
CA LYS A 300 -7.18 38.42 -11.44
C LYS A 300 -8.40 37.65 -10.93
N LEU A 301 -9.16 38.30 -10.04
CA LEU A 301 -10.45 37.86 -9.47
C LEU A 301 -11.50 37.30 -10.46
N ARG A 302 -11.30 37.45 -11.79
CA ARG A 302 -12.26 37.03 -12.84
C ARG A 302 -11.74 35.97 -13.80
N GLN A 303 -10.46 35.54 -13.72
CA GLN A 303 -9.96 34.47 -14.59
C GLN A 303 -10.15 33.11 -13.88
N ASN A 304 -10.98 32.24 -14.48
CA ASN A 304 -11.29 30.90 -13.98
C ASN A 304 -10.39 29.82 -14.62
N SER A 305 -9.19 30.19 -15.09
CA SER A 305 -8.30 29.28 -15.80
C SER A 305 -6.94 29.21 -15.11
N GLU A 306 -6.39 28.00 -15.01
CA GLU A 306 -5.02 27.80 -14.55
C GLU A 306 -4.03 28.59 -15.42
N PRO A 307 -2.96 29.14 -14.80
CA PRO A 307 -1.91 29.78 -15.55
C PRO A 307 -1.11 28.75 -16.38
N PRO A 308 -0.75 29.07 -17.63
CA PRO A 308 -0.07 28.13 -18.52
C PRO A 308 1.38 27.83 -18.11
N SER A 309 2.06 28.74 -17.42
CA SER A 309 3.45 28.54 -16.98
C SER A 309 3.83 29.48 -15.83
N PHE A 310 4.95 29.17 -15.18
CA PHE A 310 5.55 30.03 -14.15
C PHE A 310 5.93 31.42 -14.68
N ASP A 311 6.55 31.46 -15.86
CA ASP A 311 6.97 32.71 -16.50
C ASP A 311 5.77 33.59 -16.84
N PHE A 312 4.66 32.98 -17.25
CA PHE A 312 3.43 33.72 -17.48
C PHE A 312 2.92 34.37 -16.20
N MET A 313 2.84 33.63 -15.09
CA MET A 313 2.43 34.19 -13.79
C MET A 313 3.33 35.35 -13.37
N SER A 314 4.65 35.13 -13.40
CA SER A 314 5.63 36.13 -12.98
C SER A 314 5.58 37.40 -13.81
N ARG A 315 5.46 37.29 -15.14
CA ARG A 315 5.35 38.47 -16.02
C ARG A 315 4.05 39.23 -15.77
N VAL A 316 2.95 38.53 -15.52
CA VAL A 316 1.65 39.17 -15.23
C VAL A 316 1.67 39.91 -13.90
N VAL A 317 2.32 39.36 -12.87
CA VAL A 317 2.31 39.94 -11.51
C VAL A 317 3.40 41.00 -11.32
N TYR A 318 4.60 40.77 -11.87
CA TYR A 318 5.83 41.52 -11.57
C TYR A 318 6.56 42.06 -12.81
N ASP A 319 6.06 41.82 -14.02
CA ASP A 319 6.69 42.24 -15.29
C ASP A 319 8.13 41.71 -15.48
N VAL A 320 8.41 40.53 -14.93
CA VAL A 320 9.70 39.84 -15.07
C VAL A 320 9.52 38.35 -15.27
N GLY A 321 10.49 37.68 -15.91
CA GLY A 321 10.54 36.22 -15.93
C GLY A 321 10.68 35.63 -14.53
N PHE A 322 10.17 34.42 -14.32
CA PHE A 322 10.12 33.78 -13.01
C PHE A 322 11.52 33.57 -12.42
N GLN A 323 12.51 33.28 -13.26
CA GLN A 323 13.90 33.19 -12.82
C GLN A 323 14.43 34.49 -12.22
N ASP A 324 14.09 35.63 -12.83
CA ASP A 324 14.57 36.92 -12.36
C ASP A 324 13.78 37.39 -11.14
N TYR A 325 12.51 37.00 -11.04
CA TYR A 325 11.72 37.11 -9.81
C TYR A 325 12.41 36.39 -8.64
N LEU A 326 12.77 35.11 -8.82
CA LEU A 326 13.47 34.32 -7.81
C LEU A 326 14.82 34.95 -7.44
N LYS A 327 15.63 35.41 -8.41
CA LYS A 327 16.91 36.07 -8.12
C LYS A 327 16.76 37.35 -7.30
N ARG A 328 15.72 38.15 -7.56
CA ARG A 328 15.47 39.42 -6.86
C ARG A 328 14.99 39.18 -5.44
N ASN A 329 13.98 38.32 -5.26
CA ASN A 329 13.35 38.10 -3.95
C ASN A 329 14.13 37.12 -3.06
N CYS A 330 14.82 36.13 -3.63
CA CYS A 330 15.65 35.20 -2.86
C CYS A 330 17.10 35.68 -2.71
N SER A 331 17.42 36.92 -3.08
CA SER A 331 18.79 37.46 -3.09
C SER A 331 19.50 37.42 -1.72
N GLN A 332 18.75 37.41 -0.61
CA GLN A 332 19.29 37.22 0.74
C GLN A 332 19.78 35.78 0.98
N TYR A 333 19.06 34.77 0.46
CA TYR A 333 19.39 33.34 0.57
C TYR A 333 20.36 32.84 -0.52
N ALA A 334 20.44 33.57 -1.64
CA ALA A 334 21.34 33.29 -2.75
C ALA A 334 22.84 33.48 -2.40
N SER A 335 23.14 34.10 -1.25
CA SER A 335 24.51 34.24 -0.76
C SER A 335 25.09 32.95 -0.15
N ASP A 336 24.24 32.05 0.36
CA ASP A 336 24.64 30.76 0.98
C ASP A 336 24.35 29.52 0.11
N HIS A 337 23.49 29.64 -0.91
CA HIS A 337 23.14 28.53 -1.80
C HIS A 337 23.55 28.80 -3.25
N ASP A 338 24.39 27.92 -3.77
CA ASP A 338 24.99 28.00 -5.10
C ASP A 338 23.92 28.18 -6.19
N ILE A 339 24.01 29.25 -6.99
CA ILE A 339 23.17 29.53 -8.17
C ILE A 339 23.09 28.30 -9.12
N ARG A 340 24.08 27.40 -9.07
CA ARG A 340 24.07 26.11 -9.78
C ARG A 340 22.93 25.16 -9.35
N LEU A 341 22.46 25.19 -8.10
CA LEU A 341 21.34 24.37 -7.60
C LEU A 341 20.00 24.82 -8.21
N TRP A 342 19.78 26.12 -8.32
CA TRP A 342 18.63 26.66 -9.04
C TRP A 342 18.65 26.27 -10.51
N ARG A 343 19.83 26.29 -11.15
CA ARG A 343 19.99 25.84 -12.53
C ARG A 343 19.62 24.37 -12.74
N SER A 344 19.88 23.47 -11.79
CA SER A 344 19.44 22.07 -11.93
C SER A 344 17.92 21.92 -11.93
N MET A 345 17.18 22.74 -11.15
CA MET A 345 15.71 22.74 -11.21
C MET A 345 15.20 23.23 -12.58
N LEU A 346 15.86 24.22 -13.17
CA LEU A 346 15.49 24.75 -14.50
C LEU A 346 15.62 23.72 -15.61
N VAL A 347 16.62 22.84 -15.52
CA VAL A 347 16.81 21.75 -16.50
C VAL A 347 15.69 20.71 -16.42
N CYS A 348 15.02 20.62 -15.26
CA CYS A 348 14.00 19.62 -14.98
C CYS A 348 12.59 20.24 -14.95
N ASP A 349 12.29 21.24 -15.77
CA ASP A 349 10.99 21.93 -15.79
C ASP A 349 10.52 22.42 -14.40
N MET A 350 11.46 22.93 -13.59
CA MET A 350 11.26 23.40 -12.20
C MET A 350 10.99 22.28 -11.17
N VAL A 351 11.11 21.01 -11.55
CA VAL A 351 11.05 19.87 -10.63
C VAL A 351 12.37 19.73 -9.88
N CYS A 352 12.31 19.63 -8.55
CA CYS A 352 13.50 19.43 -7.73
C CYS A 352 13.82 17.93 -7.54
N GLU A 353 15.08 17.54 -7.76
CA GLU A 353 15.58 16.23 -7.33
C GLU A 353 15.91 16.28 -5.83
N PHE A 354 15.24 15.44 -5.04
CA PHE A 354 15.56 15.22 -3.63
C PHE A 354 16.54 14.07 -3.50
N LYS A 355 17.49 14.23 -2.57
CA LYS A 355 18.39 13.15 -2.17
C LYS A 355 17.66 12.23 -1.19
N TYR A 356 18.14 11.00 -1.07
CA TYR A 356 17.68 10.07 -0.05
C TYR A 356 18.86 9.42 0.66
N SER A 357 18.60 8.83 1.81
CA SER A 357 19.53 7.98 2.55
C SER A 357 18.83 6.68 2.94
N SER A 358 19.48 5.54 2.70
CA SER A 358 18.99 4.25 3.19
C SER A 358 19.36 4.14 4.66
N VAL A 359 18.36 4.28 5.53
CA VAL A 359 18.56 4.34 6.98
C VAL A 359 18.51 2.96 7.63
N TRP A 360 17.81 2.00 7.02
CA TRP A 360 17.82 0.61 7.49
C TRP A 360 17.66 -0.32 6.30
N ARG A 361 18.29 -1.50 6.37
CA ARG A 361 18.21 -2.53 5.34
C ARG A 361 18.28 -3.90 5.99
N GLN A 362 17.33 -4.76 5.62
CA GLN A 362 17.34 -6.16 5.98
C GLN A 362 18.57 -6.89 5.39
N LYS A 363 19.28 -7.65 6.21
CA LYS A 363 20.42 -8.50 5.88
C LYS A 363 19.88 -9.83 5.35
N GLN A 364 19.70 -9.90 4.04
CA GLN A 364 19.40 -11.17 3.38
C GLN A 364 20.63 -12.11 3.41
N GLY A 365 20.43 -13.35 3.84
CA GLY A 365 21.31 -14.47 3.51
C GLY A 365 22.39 -14.90 4.52
N ASN A 366 22.49 -14.29 5.71
CA ASN A 366 23.49 -14.69 6.73
C ASN A 366 22.93 -15.43 7.96
N MET A 367 21.60 -15.57 8.11
CA MET A 367 21.07 -16.42 9.18
C MET A 367 21.17 -17.90 8.79
N LYS A 368 21.71 -18.73 9.69
CA LYS A 368 21.66 -20.19 9.59
C LYS A 368 20.20 -20.62 9.72
N ASP A 369 19.52 -20.73 8.59
CA ASP A 369 18.07 -20.93 8.51
C ASP A 369 17.63 -22.40 8.61
N SER A 370 16.34 -22.66 8.82
CA SER A 370 15.71 -23.98 8.73
C SER A 370 15.94 -24.67 7.38
N LEU A 371 16.02 -23.90 6.29
CA LEU A 371 16.46 -24.38 4.97
C LEU A 371 17.85 -25.03 5.05
N HIS A 372 18.77 -24.45 5.81
CA HIS A 372 20.07 -25.09 6.05
C HIS A 372 19.89 -26.40 6.83
N ARG A 373 18.99 -26.49 7.81
CA ARG A 373 18.71 -27.76 8.52
C ARG A 373 18.05 -28.81 7.61
N LEU A 374 17.20 -28.39 6.67
CA LEU A 374 16.53 -29.25 5.68
C LEU A 374 17.52 -29.94 4.74
N PHE A 375 18.55 -29.23 4.29
CA PHE A 375 19.55 -29.79 3.36
C PHE A 375 20.82 -30.32 4.04
N PHE A 376 21.03 -30.01 5.31
CA PHE A 376 22.16 -30.50 6.12
C PHE A 376 21.67 -31.30 7.33
N TYR A 377 20.60 -32.09 7.16
CA TYR A 377 20.09 -32.97 8.22
C TYR A 377 21.23 -33.85 8.73
N ASP A 378 21.66 -33.61 9.96
CA ASP A 378 22.72 -34.38 10.61
C ASP A 378 22.09 -35.66 11.17
N ALA A 379 22.18 -36.75 10.41
CA ALA A 379 21.74 -38.08 10.84
C ALA A 379 22.46 -38.60 12.10
N SER A 380 23.45 -37.85 12.61
CA SER A 380 24.26 -38.21 13.78
C SER A 380 23.57 -37.98 15.15
N LEU A 381 22.39 -37.36 15.20
CA LEU A 381 21.68 -37.10 16.47
C LEU A 381 20.73 -38.21 16.94
N ASN A 382 20.56 -39.30 16.17
CA ASN A 382 19.73 -40.45 16.58
C ASN A 382 20.53 -41.73 16.91
N ASP A 383 21.86 -41.73 16.83
CA ASP A 383 22.68 -42.94 17.08
C ASP A 383 23.24 -43.02 18.52
N GLY A 384 22.48 -42.45 19.46
CA GLY A 384 22.95 -42.19 20.82
C GLY A 384 22.25 -42.96 21.93
N LYS A 385 21.60 -44.11 21.67
CA LYS A 385 21.16 -45.04 22.74
C LYS A 385 21.21 -46.51 22.30
N ASN A 386 22.35 -47.14 22.61
CA ASN A 386 22.53 -48.52 23.06
C ASN A 386 21.41 -49.54 22.72
N VAL A 387 21.65 -50.45 21.77
CA VAL A 387 21.73 -51.90 22.01
C VAL A 387 22.61 -52.53 20.93
N GLN A 388 23.68 -53.18 21.38
CA GLN A 388 24.57 -54.02 20.60
C GLN A 388 24.08 -55.47 20.77
N ASN A 389 23.72 -56.16 19.68
CA ASN A 389 24.06 -57.57 19.37
C ASN A 389 23.14 -58.19 18.29
N ASP A 390 23.81 -58.94 17.41
CA ASP A 390 23.37 -60.12 16.64
C ASP A 390 22.53 -59.97 15.35
N ILE A 391 23.26 -60.05 14.23
CA ILE A 391 23.20 -61.11 13.18
C ILE A 391 21.85 -61.39 12.48
N GLU A 392 21.89 -61.12 11.17
CA GLU A 392 21.26 -61.81 10.02
C GLU A 392 19.74 -61.75 9.74
N ASN A 393 19.49 -61.27 8.52
CA ASN A 393 18.48 -61.64 7.53
C ASN A 393 17.13 -60.89 7.46
N LEU A 394 16.87 -60.48 6.20
CA LEU A 394 15.60 -60.18 5.51
C LEU A 394 15.09 -58.73 5.53
N SER A 395 15.46 -58.03 4.45
CA SER A 395 14.62 -57.22 3.56
C SER A 395 13.38 -56.53 4.12
N ASP A 396 13.38 -55.19 4.13
CA ASP A 396 12.27 -54.39 3.62
C ASP A 396 12.75 -53.02 3.16
N SER A 397 12.10 -52.51 2.12
CA SER A 397 12.55 -51.47 1.21
C SER A 397 12.68 -50.07 1.84
N VAL A 398 13.90 -49.54 1.84
CA VAL A 398 14.13 -48.08 1.83
C VAL A 398 13.80 -47.60 0.43
N VAL A 399 12.78 -46.75 0.32
CA VAL A 399 12.44 -46.06 -0.91
C VAL A 399 13.56 -45.05 -1.18
N ASP A 400 14.53 -45.46 -2.00
CA ASP A 400 15.44 -44.54 -2.66
C ASP A 400 14.60 -43.58 -3.51
N LEU A 401 14.52 -42.32 -3.08
CA LEU A 401 14.13 -41.22 -3.95
C LEU A 401 15.29 -40.97 -4.93
N GLU A 402 15.41 -41.85 -5.93
CA GLU A 402 16.13 -41.55 -7.15
C GLU A 402 15.46 -40.32 -7.77
N LEU A 403 16.09 -39.15 -7.57
CA LEU A 403 15.79 -37.94 -8.33
C LEU A 403 16.06 -38.25 -9.80
N ASP A 404 14.97 -38.49 -10.51
CA ASP A 404 14.93 -38.77 -11.93
C ASP A 404 15.72 -37.70 -12.70
N SER A 405 16.88 -38.09 -13.22
CA SER A 405 17.88 -37.21 -13.85
C SER A 405 17.46 -36.72 -15.25
N GLN A 406 16.17 -36.82 -15.60
CA GLN A 406 15.63 -36.47 -16.91
C GLN A 406 14.40 -35.53 -16.90
N SER A 407 14.15 -34.78 -15.83
CA SER A 407 13.22 -33.64 -15.92
C SER A 407 13.93 -32.39 -16.48
N ASN A 408 14.03 -32.32 -17.81
CA ASN A 408 14.48 -31.14 -18.54
C ASN A 408 13.45 -30.00 -18.45
N SER A 409 13.56 -29.11 -17.46
CA SER A 409 12.82 -27.83 -17.49
C SER A 409 13.52 -26.63 -16.86
N MET A 410 14.85 -26.59 -16.79
CA MET A 410 15.60 -25.35 -16.47
C MET A 410 16.99 -25.31 -17.13
N LEU A 411 17.04 -25.38 -18.46
CA LEU A 411 18.24 -25.04 -19.23
C LEU A 411 17.90 -23.89 -20.19
N GLY A 412 18.25 -22.68 -19.74
CA GLY A 412 18.28 -21.47 -20.54
C GLY A 412 19.14 -20.44 -19.80
N PHE A 413 20.14 -19.91 -20.49
CA PHE A 413 21.15 -18.93 -20.03
C PHE A 413 22.41 -19.52 -19.39
N ALA A 414 23.17 -20.25 -20.21
CA ALA A 414 24.63 -20.16 -20.17
C ALA A 414 25.07 -18.90 -20.95
N ASN A 415 26.20 -18.33 -20.50
CA ASN A 415 27.04 -17.29 -21.13
C ASN A 415 26.85 -15.85 -20.61
N ALA A 416 27.38 -15.61 -19.41
CA ALA A 416 28.11 -14.37 -19.16
C ALA A 416 29.49 -14.75 -18.62
N SER A 417 30.51 -14.49 -19.44
CA SER A 417 31.92 -14.60 -19.13
C SER A 417 32.29 -13.77 -17.90
N ILE A 418 32.90 -14.41 -16.90
CA ILE A 418 33.68 -13.70 -15.88
C ILE A 418 35.06 -14.34 -15.87
N ASP A 419 36.01 -13.63 -16.48
CA ASP A 419 37.43 -13.84 -16.28
C ASP A 419 37.87 -13.17 -14.97
N VAL A 420 38.62 -13.95 -14.18
CA VAL A 420 39.72 -13.56 -13.28
C VAL A 420 39.38 -12.65 -12.07
N ASP A 421 39.32 -13.24 -10.87
CA ASP A 421 40.52 -13.28 -10.00
C ASP A 421 40.37 -14.29 -8.86
N HIS A 422 41.37 -15.16 -8.75
CA HIS A 422 41.56 -16.08 -7.62
C HIS A 422 42.25 -15.33 -6.49
N HIS A 423 41.68 -15.35 -5.28
CA HIS A 423 42.39 -15.80 -4.07
C HIS A 423 41.46 -15.80 -2.84
N ALA A 424 41.35 -17.00 -2.25
CA ALA A 424 41.06 -17.30 -0.84
C ALA A 424 39.81 -16.68 -0.20
N HIS A 425 38.68 -17.42 -0.23
CA HIS A 425 37.90 -17.76 0.97
C HIS A 425 37.09 -19.06 0.74
N SER A 426 37.49 -20.09 1.50
CA SER A 426 36.78 -21.29 1.98
C SER A 426 35.55 -21.82 1.22
N ASN A 427 35.68 -23.02 0.67
CA ASN A 427 34.70 -24.11 0.51
C ASN A 427 33.23 -23.75 0.72
N ILE A 428 32.61 -23.10 -0.26
CA ILE A 428 31.15 -23.05 -0.37
C ILE A 428 30.72 -24.29 -1.17
N THR A 429 30.11 -25.26 -0.49
CA THR A 429 29.55 -26.49 -1.08
C THR A 429 28.52 -26.16 -2.18
N HIS A 430 28.33 -27.06 -3.15
CA HIS A 430 27.29 -26.89 -4.19
C HIS A 430 25.89 -26.70 -3.57
N THR A 431 25.63 -27.32 -2.42
CA THR A 431 24.42 -27.14 -1.61
C THR A 431 24.30 -25.73 -1.04
N GLU A 432 25.38 -25.12 -0.54
CA GLU A 432 25.36 -23.72 -0.10
C GLU A 432 25.16 -22.75 -1.27
N ARG A 433 25.71 -23.05 -2.47
CA ARG A 433 25.41 -22.27 -3.69
C ARG A 433 23.95 -22.41 -4.11
N PHE A 434 23.39 -23.61 -4.04
CA PHE A 434 21.98 -23.90 -4.33
C PHE A 434 21.04 -23.21 -3.32
N LEU A 435 21.32 -23.32 -2.03
CA LEU A 435 20.60 -22.61 -0.97
C LEU A 435 20.69 -21.10 -1.12
N LYS A 436 21.87 -20.57 -1.45
CA LYS A 436 22.04 -19.15 -1.78
C LYS A 436 21.22 -18.76 -3.01
N HIS A 437 21.06 -19.65 -3.99
CA HIS A 437 20.23 -19.42 -5.17
C HIS A 437 18.73 -19.51 -4.88
N LEU A 438 18.29 -20.45 -4.03
CA LEU A 438 16.92 -20.52 -3.53
C LEU A 438 16.56 -19.29 -2.69
N ARG A 439 17.46 -18.83 -1.82
CA ARG A 439 17.31 -17.58 -1.04
C ARG A 439 17.23 -16.34 -1.92
N LYS A 440 17.87 -16.35 -3.08
CA LYS A 440 17.70 -15.29 -4.10
C LYS A 440 16.37 -15.39 -4.85
N ARG A 441 15.63 -16.49 -4.70
CA ARG A 441 14.33 -16.76 -5.32
C ARG A 441 13.16 -16.68 -4.33
N THR A 442 13.41 -16.70 -3.02
CA THR A 442 12.46 -16.28 -1.99
C THR A 442 12.39 -14.76 -2.01
N PHE A 443 11.24 -14.21 -2.39
CA PHE A 443 11.02 -12.77 -2.40
C PHE A 443 9.82 -12.43 -1.52
N PRO A 444 9.86 -11.28 -0.84
CA PRO A 444 8.70 -10.80 -0.12
C PRO A 444 7.59 -10.42 -1.08
N ILE A 445 6.37 -10.85 -0.77
CA ILE A 445 5.18 -10.57 -1.58
C ILE A 445 4.51 -9.30 -1.09
N ASN A 446 4.45 -9.11 0.22
CA ASN A 446 3.74 -8.02 0.86
C ASN A 446 4.38 -7.74 2.23
N PHE A 447 4.26 -6.51 2.71
CA PHE A 447 4.64 -6.14 4.07
C PHE A 447 3.68 -5.09 4.63
N GLN A 448 3.55 -5.04 5.94
CA GLN A 448 2.80 -3.99 6.64
C GLN A 448 3.61 -3.45 7.81
N VAL A 449 3.41 -2.16 8.10
CA VAL A 449 4.03 -1.46 9.22
C VAL A 449 2.98 -1.23 10.30
N VAL A 450 3.29 -1.63 11.54
CA VAL A 450 2.39 -1.45 12.69
C VAL A 450 3.10 -0.80 13.87
N LYS A 451 2.31 -0.16 14.74
CA LYS A 451 2.78 0.31 16.05
C LYS A 451 2.68 -0.82 17.05
N THR A 452 3.76 -1.11 17.77
CA THR A 452 3.68 -1.94 18.96
C THR A 452 3.20 -1.09 20.13
N VAL A 453 2.04 -1.42 20.72
CA VAL A 453 1.75 -0.96 22.08
C VAL A 453 2.52 -1.86 23.02
N SER A 454 3.39 -1.27 23.84
CA SER A 454 3.96 -1.94 25.00
C SER A 454 2.81 -2.30 25.94
N VAL A 455 2.32 -3.54 25.82
CA VAL A 455 1.42 -4.13 26.82
C VAL A 455 2.24 -4.44 28.05
N ASN A 456 2.58 -3.40 28.83
CA ASN A 456 3.12 -3.53 30.18
C ASN A 456 2.53 -2.41 31.04
N THR A 457 1.28 -2.60 31.47
CA THR A 457 0.94 -2.34 32.88
C THR A 457 1.71 -3.35 33.70
N GLU A 458 2.90 -2.95 34.19
CA GLU A 458 3.44 -3.25 35.52
C GLU A 458 4.96 -3.04 35.54
N THR A 459 5.39 -2.26 36.53
CA THR A 459 6.76 -1.95 36.95
C THR A 459 7.63 -1.11 36.03
N GLU A 460 7.84 0.13 36.49
CA GLU A 460 9.03 0.93 36.25
C GLU A 460 10.31 0.12 36.57
N THR A 461 10.77 -0.69 35.61
CA THR A 461 12.19 -1.01 35.46
C THR A 461 12.74 -0.11 34.36
N ASN A 462 12.75 1.19 34.66
CA ASN A 462 13.65 2.13 34.01
C ASN A 462 15.07 1.54 34.13
N GLU A 463 15.72 1.28 32.98
CA GLU A 463 17.18 1.36 32.74
C GLU A 463 17.83 0.25 31.89
N LEU A 464 17.15 -0.82 31.45
CA LEU A 464 17.84 -1.85 30.60
C LEU A 464 17.30 -2.14 29.19
N GLU A 465 16.11 -1.69 28.80
CA GLU A 465 15.57 -1.91 27.44
C GLU A 465 15.71 -0.71 26.49
N ALA A 466 16.54 0.28 26.84
CA ALA A 466 17.05 1.27 25.90
C ALA A 466 18.08 0.65 24.93
N THR A 467 17.75 -0.46 24.28
CA THR A 467 18.46 -0.90 23.09
C THR A 467 18.16 0.08 21.97
N THR A 468 19.00 1.11 21.88
CA THR A 468 19.02 2.23 20.94
C THR A 468 18.47 1.85 19.57
N SER A 469 17.23 2.24 19.27
CA SER A 469 16.87 2.55 17.89
C SER A 469 17.81 3.67 17.47
N PHE A 470 18.61 3.43 16.44
CA PHE A 470 19.48 4.47 15.86
C PHE A 470 18.74 5.35 14.86
N LEU A 471 17.53 4.91 14.49
CA LEU A 471 16.53 5.73 13.85
C LEU A 471 15.89 6.62 14.93
N THR A 472 15.26 7.73 14.53
CA THR A 472 14.62 8.68 15.43
C THR A 472 13.70 7.97 16.45
N ASP A 473 13.46 8.58 17.62
CA ASP A 473 12.67 7.98 18.71
C ASP A 473 11.28 7.52 18.26
N THR A 474 10.80 8.05 17.14
CA THR A 474 9.57 7.64 16.45
C THR A 474 9.60 6.19 15.94
N TYR A 475 10.76 5.60 15.61
CA TYR A 475 10.86 4.25 15.03
C TYR A 475 10.95 3.13 16.08
N LYS A 476 11.13 3.47 17.36
CA LYS A 476 11.36 2.49 18.44
C LYS A 476 10.20 1.51 18.65
N ASP A 477 8.98 1.96 18.34
CA ASP A 477 7.73 1.20 18.48
C ASP A 477 7.20 0.71 17.13
N MET A 478 8.05 0.73 16.08
CA MET A 478 7.66 0.34 14.74
C MET A 478 8.06 -1.11 14.46
N ASP A 479 7.08 -1.94 14.12
CA ASP A 479 7.32 -3.29 13.63
C ASP A 479 6.93 -3.38 12.15
N ILE A 480 7.77 -4.01 11.34
CA ILE A 480 7.50 -4.33 9.94
C ILE A 480 7.26 -5.84 9.83
N ILE A 481 6.03 -6.23 9.53
CA ILE A 481 5.66 -7.62 9.28
C ILE A 481 5.78 -7.87 7.78
N LEU A 482 6.57 -8.87 7.43
CA LEU A 482 6.93 -9.25 6.07
C LEU A 482 6.45 -10.67 5.82
N VAL A 483 5.81 -10.90 4.68
CA VAL A 483 5.40 -12.23 4.25
C VAL A 483 6.11 -12.58 2.94
N GLU A 484 6.78 -13.73 2.92
CA GLU A 484 7.51 -14.22 1.74
C GLU A 484 6.74 -15.34 1.05
N LYS A 485 6.96 -15.48 -0.26
CA LYS A 485 6.23 -16.43 -1.11
C LYS A 485 6.23 -17.87 -0.60
N PHE A 486 7.34 -18.32 -0.05
CA PHE A 486 7.53 -19.70 0.38
C PHE A 486 7.28 -19.87 1.87
N LEU A 487 6.11 -19.42 2.33
CA LEU A 487 5.58 -19.69 3.67
C LEU A 487 6.44 -19.15 4.82
N ASN A 488 7.11 -18.01 4.62
CA ASN A 488 7.87 -17.35 5.68
C ASN A 488 7.17 -16.07 6.15
N ILE A 489 7.09 -15.90 7.46
CA ILE A 489 6.58 -14.69 8.11
C ILE A 489 7.66 -14.18 9.04
N ASN A 490 8.12 -12.96 8.78
CA ASN A 490 9.12 -12.29 9.58
C ASN A 490 8.54 -10.99 10.15
N ALA A 491 8.72 -10.74 11.44
CA ALA A 491 8.46 -9.43 12.03
C ALA A 491 9.79 -8.78 12.41
N PHE A 492 10.08 -7.61 11.87
CA PHE A 492 11.29 -6.86 12.15
C PHE A 492 10.97 -5.64 12.99
N ARG A 493 11.79 -5.35 13.99
CA ARG A 493 11.89 -4.02 14.57
C ARG A 493 13.21 -3.42 14.17
N PRO A 494 13.24 -2.32 13.40
CA PRO A 494 14.48 -1.73 12.94
C PRO A 494 15.41 -1.37 14.11
N LYS A 495 16.50 -2.12 14.25
CA LYS A 495 17.58 -1.94 15.22
C LYS A 495 18.93 -2.12 14.51
N TYR A 496 20.02 -1.75 15.17
CA TYR A 496 21.38 -2.00 14.65
C TYR A 496 21.64 -3.50 14.42
N VAL A 497 21.10 -4.33 15.32
CA VAL A 497 21.09 -5.79 15.19
C VAL A 497 19.84 -6.17 14.40
N ASP A 498 20.06 -6.85 13.30
CA ASP A 498 19.03 -7.17 12.33
C ASP A 498 18.53 -8.60 12.51
N GLU A 499 17.96 -8.85 13.69
CA GLU A 499 17.31 -10.10 14.03
C GLU A 499 15.79 -9.88 14.06
N PRO A 500 15.01 -10.74 13.40
CA PRO A 500 13.55 -10.65 13.43
C PRO A 500 13.05 -10.91 14.87
N LEU A 501 12.09 -10.10 15.32
CA LEU A 501 11.36 -10.31 16.57
C LEU A 501 10.62 -11.64 16.58
N MET A 502 10.13 -12.04 15.41
CA MET A 502 9.41 -13.28 15.18
C MET A 502 9.77 -13.78 13.79
N LYS A 503 10.05 -15.08 13.70
CA LYS A 503 10.37 -15.77 12.44
C LYS A 503 9.65 -17.10 12.39
N LEU A 504 8.83 -17.29 11.36
CA LEU A 504 8.12 -18.53 11.07
C LEU A 504 8.67 -19.12 9.78
N ASP A 505 9.63 -20.03 9.91
CA ASP A 505 10.32 -20.63 8.76
C ASP A 505 9.72 -21.97 8.30
N SER A 506 8.80 -22.55 9.08
CA SER A 506 8.16 -23.82 8.75
C SER A 506 6.73 -23.82 9.28
N ILE A 507 5.78 -23.65 8.35
CA ILE A 507 4.35 -23.71 8.66
C ILE A 507 3.87 -25.16 8.74
N HIS A 508 4.54 -26.06 8.03
CA HIS A 508 4.21 -27.48 8.01
C HIS A 508 4.59 -28.17 9.30
N ASP A 509 3.64 -28.94 9.86
CA ASP A 509 3.86 -29.73 11.06
C ASP A 509 4.12 -31.20 10.67
N VAL A 510 5.34 -31.68 10.92
CA VAL A 510 5.89 -32.93 10.35
C VAL A 510 5.72 -34.15 11.30
N GLN A 511 5.13 -34.00 12.49
CA GLN A 511 5.03 -35.08 13.49
C GLN A 511 3.61 -35.61 13.75
N GLU A 512 3.55 -36.66 14.57
CA GLU A 512 2.41 -37.58 14.81
C GLU A 512 1.05 -36.87 14.88
N ILE A 513 0.11 -37.43 14.12
CA ILE A 513 -1.26 -36.95 13.99
C ILE A 513 -1.94 -36.96 15.36
N ASN A 514 -2.19 -35.76 15.91
CA ASN A 514 -3.13 -35.61 16.99
C ASN A 514 -4.55 -35.79 16.42
N GLU A 515 -5.24 -36.89 16.73
CA GLU A 515 -6.57 -37.20 16.20
C GLU A 515 -7.59 -36.06 16.39
N LYS A 516 -7.43 -35.26 17.45
CA LYS A 516 -8.32 -34.12 17.75
C LYS A 516 -8.12 -32.93 16.81
N GLU A 517 -6.94 -32.82 16.20
CA GLU A 517 -6.56 -31.68 15.36
C GLU A 517 -6.20 -32.09 13.93
N TYR A 518 -6.49 -33.34 13.56
CA TYR A 518 -6.14 -33.92 12.27
C TYR A 518 -6.57 -33.05 11.09
N GLU A 519 -7.81 -32.57 11.08
CA GLU A 519 -8.32 -31.71 10.01
C GLU A 519 -7.58 -30.36 9.93
N ALA A 520 -7.22 -29.77 11.08
CA ALA A 520 -6.42 -28.54 11.13
C ALA A 520 -4.98 -28.77 10.68
N GLN A 521 -4.40 -29.93 10.99
CA GLN A 521 -3.08 -30.35 10.51
C GLN A 521 -3.06 -30.56 9.00
N VAL A 522 -4.08 -31.22 8.45
CA VAL A 522 -4.25 -31.36 7.00
C VAL A 522 -4.37 -29.99 6.34
N ALA A 523 -5.24 -29.11 6.86
CA ALA A 523 -5.43 -27.75 6.34
C ALA A 523 -4.13 -26.93 6.36
N LEU A 524 -3.38 -26.99 7.46
CA LEU A 524 -2.10 -26.30 7.61
C LEU A 524 -1.03 -26.86 6.65
N ASN A 525 -1.00 -28.19 6.49
CA ASN A 525 -0.07 -28.86 5.58
C ASN A 525 -0.41 -28.67 4.10
N ASN A 526 -1.65 -28.31 3.78
CA ASN A 526 -2.08 -27.98 2.42
C ASN A 526 -1.62 -26.58 1.95
N LEU A 527 -1.27 -25.67 2.87
CA LEU A 527 -0.74 -24.35 2.51
C LEU A 527 0.54 -24.49 1.69
N SER A 528 0.76 -23.64 0.67
CA SER A 528 1.88 -23.88 -0.25
C SER A 528 2.59 -22.62 -0.77
N SER A 529 1.86 -21.54 -0.98
CA SER A 529 2.39 -20.28 -1.48
C SER A 529 1.49 -19.15 -1.03
N PHE A 530 2.02 -18.29 -0.17
CA PHE A 530 1.35 -17.06 0.21
C PHE A 530 1.12 -16.16 -0.99
N VAL A 531 0.04 -15.37 -0.91
CA VAL A 531 -0.43 -14.52 -2.00
C VAL A 531 -0.72 -13.10 -1.57
N LYS A 532 -1.44 -12.89 -0.45
CA LYS A 532 -1.68 -11.56 0.11
C LYS A 532 -1.77 -11.63 1.62
N PHE A 533 -1.55 -10.51 2.27
CA PHE A 533 -1.50 -10.40 3.72
C PHE A 533 -2.23 -9.14 4.18
N PHE A 534 -3.03 -9.28 5.24
CA PHE A 534 -3.76 -8.21 5.89
C PHE A 534 -3.49 -8.22 7.40
N MET A 535 -3.10 -7.08 7.97
CA MET A 535 -3.19 -6.88 9.42
C MET A 535 -4.63 -6.55 9.79
N LEU A 536 -5.21 -7.40 10.63
CA LEU A 536 -6.52 -7.12 11.22
C LEU A 536 -6.33 -6.22 12.45
N SER A 537 -5.60 -6.68 13.48
CA SER A 537 -5.17 -5.84 14.61
C SER A 537 -3.65 -5.69 14.59
N ASP A 538 -3.04 -5.03 15.59
CA ASP A 538 -1.58 -4.94 15.69
C ASP A 538 -0.90 -6.31 15.81
N SER A 539 -1.64 -7.31 16.28
CA SER A 539 -1.15 -8.66 16.48
C SER A 539 -1.73 -9.69 15.52
N LEU A 540 -2.96 -9.48 15.05
CA LEU A 540 -3.70 -10.48 14.30
C LEU A 540 -3.45 -10.35 12.80
N CYS A 541 -2.70 -11.31 12.27
CA CYS A 541 -2.31 -11.45 10.88
C CYS A 541 -3.26 -12.39 10.13
N MET A 542 -3.90 -11.91 9.06
CA MET A 542 -4.63 -12.77 8.11
C MET A 542 -3.83 -12.92 6.82
N ILE A 543 -3.41 -14.15 6.52
CA ILE A 543 -2.54 -14.47 5.39
C ILE A 543 -3.29 -15.38 4.43
N TRP A 544 -3.35 -14.96 3.18
CA TRP A 544 -3.97 -15.70 2.10
C TRP A 544 -2.92 -16.54 1.39
N ASP A 545 -3.23 -17.83 1.24
CA ASP A 545 -2.44 -18.81 0.52
C ASP A 545 -3.21 -19.28 -0.72
N SER A 546 -2.51 -19.91 -1.67
CA SER A 546 -3.15 -20.56 -2.82
C SER A 546 -4.12 -21.69 -2.43
N ASN A 547 -3.93 -22.29 -1.25
CA ASN A 547 -4.73 -23.42 -0.74
C ASN A 547 -5.44 -23.14 0.59
N GLY A 548 -5.47 -21.88 1.05
CA GLY A 548 -6.21 -21.58 2.27
C GLY A 548 -6.04 -20.18 2.81
N VAL A 549 -6.49 -20.01 4.05
CA VAL A 549 -6.30 -18.77 4.82
C VAL A 549 -5.74 -19.13 6.18
N LEU A 550 -4.65 -18.48 6.56
CA LEU A 550 -3.99 -18.65 7.86
C LEU A 550 -4.20 -17.39 8.69
N LEU A 551 -4.70 -17.56 9.91
CA LEU A 551 -4.87 -16.50 10.89
C LEU A 551 -3.89 -16.74 12.05
N ILE A 552 -3.01 -15.79 12.30
CA ILE A 552 -1.99 -15.87 13.36
C ILE A 552 -2.07 -14.65 14.26
N ASP A 553 -2.17 -14.87 15.58
CA ASP A 553 -1.96 -13.82 16.57
C ASP A 553 -0.51 -13.88 17.08
N ARG A 554 0.32 -12.95 16.59
CA ARG A 554 1.76 -12.93 16.90
C ARG A 554 2.09 -12.70 18.38
N PHE A 555 1.17 -12.14 19.18
CA PHE A 555 1.41 -11.94 20.61
C PHE A 555 1.05 -13.16 21.44
N GLN A 556 0.23 -14.06 20.90
CA GLN A 556 -0.17 -15.29 21.56
C GLN A 556 0.63 -16.51 21.09
N LEU A 557 1.37 -16.35 19.99
CA LEU A 557 2.24 -17.38 19.42
C LEU A 557 3.44 -17.67 20.34
N ARG A 558 3.51 -18.89 20.88
CA ARG A 558 4.60 -19.37 21.74
C ARG A 558 5.54 -20.35 21.03
N ASN A 559 4.98 -21.22 20.19
CA ASN A 559 5.74 -22.18 19.39
C ASN A 559 5.70 -21.77 17.91
N THR A 560 6.86 -21.36 17.37
CA THR A 560 7.05 -20.94 15.98
C THR A 560 7.42 -22.09 15.03
N THR A 561 7.66 -23.28 15.58
CA THR A 561 8.01 -24.48 14.79
C THR A 561 6.86 -25.47 14.65
N ARG A 562 5.96 -25.49 15.62
CA ARG A 562 4.76 -26.32 15.64
C ARG A 562 3.57 -25.45 15.96
N LEU A 563 2.99 -24.91 14.89
CA LEU A 563 1.93 -23.91 15.00
C LEU A 563 0.71 -24.47 15.74
N LEU A 564 0.44 -25.77 15.61
CA LEU A 564 -0.72 -26.40 16.24
C LEU A 564 -0.54 -26.68 17.73
N GLU A 565 0.68 -26.68 18.27
CA GLU A 565 0.88 -26.76 19.72
C GLU A 565 0.50 -25.47 20.47
N ASN A 566 0.23 -24.38 19.75
CA ASN A 566 -0.28 -23.15 20.35
C ASN A 566 -1.77 -23.26 20.69
N ASP A 567 -2.26 -22.32 21.49
CA ASP A 567 -3.68 -22.20 21.78
C ASP A 567 -4.50 -21.91 20.50
N VAL A 568 -5.78 -22.29 20.51
CA VAL A 568 -6.69 -22.17 19.34
C VAL A 568 -6.83 -20.74 18.83
N ASN A 569 -6.74 -19.78 19.73
CA ASN A 569 -6.82 -18.35 19.43
C ASN A 569 -5.53 -17.77 18.82
N ALA A 570 -4.39 -18.44 18.99
CA ALA A 570 -3.12 -18.03 18.40
C ALA A 570 -3.01 -18.42 16.93
N VAL A 571 -3.58 -19.57 16.53
CA VAL A 571 -3.52 -20.09 15.16
C VAL A 571 -4.85 -20.70 14.74
N LYS A 572 -5.45 -20.14 13.68
CA LYS A 572 -6.63 -20.68 12.98
C LYS A 572 -6.35 -20.82 11.49
N VAL A 573 -6.98 -21.80 10.84
CA VAL A 573 -6.75 -22.10 9.42
C VAL A 573 -8.05 -22.43 8.70
N ILE A 574 -8.12 -22.08 7.42
CA ILE A 574 -9.18 -22.48 6.49
C ILE A 574 -8.51 -23.26 5.36
N ASP A 575 -8.94 -24.52 5.16
CA ASP A 575 -8.58 -25.27 3.95
C ASP A 575 -9.51 -24.87 2.81
N TYR A 576 -8.96 -24.22 1.79
CA TYR A 576 -9.73 -23.84 0.61
C TYR A 576 -8.82 -23.57 -0.57
N ARG A 577 -9.05 -24.27 -1.67
CA ARG A 577 -8.29 -24.07 -2.91
C ARG A 577 -8.65 -22.75 -3.60
N VAL A 578 -7.99 -21.68 -3.18
CA VAL A 578 -8.09 -20.33 -3.76
C VAL A 578 -7.58 -20.32 -5.21
N GLY A 579 -6.46 -21.00 -5.46
CA GLY A 579 -5.78 -20.98 -6.76
C GLY A 579 -4.84 -19.79 -6.93
N VAL A 580 -4.52 -19.45 -8.19
CA VAL A 580 -3.61 -18.33 -8.50
C VAL A 580 -4.40 -17.06 -8.72
N VAL A 581 -4.19 -16.08 -7.84
CA VAL A 581 -4.88 -14.80 -7.85
C VAL A 581 -3.92 -13.65 -8.17
N ASN A 582 -4.44 -12.63 -8.84
CA ASN A 582 -3.72 -11.40 -9.14
C ASN A 582 -3.79 -10.42 -7.97
N ASP A 583 -4.98 -10.27 -7.38
CA ASP A 583 -5.22 -9.38 -6.25
C ASP A 583 -6.41 -9.83 -5.39
N ILE A 584 -6.47 -9.36 -4.14
CA ILE A 584 -7.53 -9.66 -3.18
C ILE A 584 -7.97 -8.37 -2.48
N GLY A 585 -9.27 -8.08 -2.47
CA GLY A 585 -9.90 -7.09 -1.59
C GLY A 585 -10.56 -7.77 -0.40
N LEU A 586 -10.46 -7.19 0.81
CA LEU A 586 -10.99 -7.77 2.04
C LEU A 586 -11.98 -6.81 2.72
N VAL A 587 -13.15 -7.32 3.07
CA VAL A 587 -14.20 -6.57 3.78
C VAL A 587 -14.61 -7.34 5.02
N LEU A 588 -14.27 -6.82 6.20
CA LEU A 588 -14.81 -7.35 7.46
C LEU A 588 -16.26 -6.92 7.62
N THR A 589 -17.07 -7.86 8.09
CA THR A 589 -18.48 -7.63 8.37
C THR A 589 -18.79 -7.80 9.84
N GLU A 590 -18.07 -8.69 10.50
CA GLU A 590 -18.13 -8.88 11.94
C GLU A 590 -16.72 -9.13 12.48
N PHE A 591 -16.42 -8.51 13.63
CA PHE A 591 -15.19 -8.73 14.38
C PHE A 591 -15.50 -8.54 15.86
N GLU A 592 -15.62 -9.66 16.56
CA GLU A 592 -15.98 -9.70 17.97
C GLU A 592 -14.88 -10.40 18.76
N HIS A 593 -14.38 -9.72 19.79
CA HIS A 593 -13.36 -10.25 20.69
C HIS A 593 -14.05 -10.83 21.93
N THR A 594 -13.83 -12.11 22.19
CA THR A 594 -14.40 -12.84 23.32
C THR A 594 -13.27 -13.43 24.16
N GLY A 595 -12.88 -12.74 25.24
CA GLY A 595 -11.78 -13.18 26.09
C GLY A 595 -10.43 -12.96 25.40
N SER A 596 -9.77 -14.03 24.98
CA SER A 596 -8.51 -14.02 24.23
C SER A 596 -8.68 -14.50 22.78
N ASP A 597 -9.91 -14.76 22.35
CA ASP A 597 -10.25 -15.34 21.05
C ASP A 597 -11.19 -14.43 20.25
N TYR A 598 -11.30 -14.69 18.96
CA TYR A 598 -11.96 -13.84 17.98
C TYR A 598 -13.02 -14.60 17.19
N HIS A 599 -14.16 -13.94 16.98
CA HIS A 599 -15.14 -14.27 15.95
C HIS A 599 -15.00 -13.26 14.80
N ILE A 600 -14.79 -13.76 13.59
CA ILE A 600 -14.52 -12.93 12.40
C ILE A 600 -15.39 -13.41 11.25
N GLU A 601 -16.19 -12.51 10.69
CA GLU A 601 -16.85 -12.73 9.39
C GLU A 601 -16.31 -11.73 8.37
N PHE A 602 -16.05 -12.23 7.15
CA PHE A 602 -15.49 -11.41 6.09
C PHE A 602 -15.99 -11.81 4.69
N TYR A 603 -15.95 -10.84 3.78
CA TYR A 603 -16.03 -11.07 2.34
C TYR A 603 -14.65 -10.85 1.73
N ALA A 604 -14.26 -11.71 0.80
CA ALA A 604 -13.08 -11.53 -0.01
C ALA A 604 -13.48 -11.46 -1.49
N ILE A 605 -12.95 -10.47 -2.20
CA ILE A 605 -13.10 -10.33 -3.65
C ILE A 605 -11.76 -10.67 -4.27
N LEU A 606 -11.72 -11.65 -5.17
CA LEU A 606 -10.48 -12.10 -5.79
C LEU A 606 -10.53 -11.88 -7.30
N SER A 607 -9.43 -11.38 -7.86
CA SER A 607 -9.17 -11.39 -9.29
C SER A 607 -8.26 -12.58 -9.60
N MET A 608 -8.66 -13.44 -10.53
CA MET A 608 -7.92 -14.66 -10.85
C MET A 608 -7.22 -14.55 -12.21
N LEU A 609 -6.09 -15.24 -12.36
CA LEU A 609 -5.41 -15.41 -13.66
C LEU A 609 -6.30 -16.07 -14.72
N THR A 610 -7.35 -16.79 -14.32
CA THR A 610 -8.36 -17.37 -15.20
C THR A 610 -9.34 -16.33 -15.78
N ASN A 611 -9.10 -15.04 -15.52
CA ASN A 611 -9.93 -13.89 -15.90
C ASN A 611 -11.32 -13.90 -15.22
N GLU A 612 -11.32 -14.27 -13.95
CA GLU A 612 -12.52 -14.41 -13.14
C GLU A 612 -12.45 -13.50 -11.92
N ILE A 613 -13.61 -12.93 -11.55
CA ILE A 613 -13.81 -12.22 -10.28
C ILE A 613 -14.65 -13.14 -9.42
N VAL A 614 -14.13 -13.52 -8.25
CA VAL A 614 -14.81 -14.42 -7.32
C VAL A 614 -15.14 -13.67 -6.04
N LEU A 615 -16.37 -13.82 -5.56
CA LEU A 615 -16.79 -13.35 -4.24
C LEU A 615 -16.84 -14.54 -3.29
N LEU A 616 -16.03 -14.48 -2.23
CA LEU A 616 -16.04 -15.46 -1.15
C LEU A 616 -16.61 -14.83 0.12
N LYS A 617 -17.26 -15.65 0.94
CA LYS A 617 -17.57 -15.33 2.33
C LYS A 617 -16.87 -16.32 3.23
N GLY A 618 -16.11 -15.82 4.21
CA GLY A 618 -15.41 -16.63 5.19
C GLY A 618 -15.79 -16.28 6.63
N GLU A 619 -15.61 -17.25 7.51
CA GLU A 619 -15.84 -17.14 8.94
C GLU A 619 -14.75 -17.86 9.75
N PHE A 620 -14.36 -17.25 10.87
CA PHE A 620 -13.60 -17.89 11.95
C PHE A 620 -14.41 -17.78 13.23
N ASN A 621 -14.84 -18.91 13.78
CA ASN A 621 -15.65 -18.94 15.00
C ASN A 621 -14.78 -18.98 16.26
N THR A 622 -15.32 -18.47 17.37
CA THR A 622 -14.70 -18.60 18.70
C THR A 622 -14.61 -20.07 19.13
N GLY A 623 -13.50 -20.47 19.74
CA GLY A 623 -13.19 -21.82 20.20
C GLY A 623 -12.88 -22.82 19.09
N GLN A 624 -12.89 -22.39 17.82
CA GLN A 624 -12.65 -23.26 16.66
C GLN A 624 -11.36 -22.88 15.95
N ARG A 625 -10.55 -23.90 15.66
CA ARG A 625 -9.30 -23.77 14.91
C ARG A 625 -9.53 -23.75 13.40
N LEU A 626 -10.57 -24.45 12.94
CA LEU A 626 -10.97 -24.47 11.55
C LEU A 626 -11.99 -23.38 11.29
N GLY A 627 -11.69 -22.49 10.35
CA GLY A 627 -12.68 -21.59 9.77
C GLY A 627 -13.39 -22.25 8.59
N LYS A 628 -14.33 -21.51 7.99
CA LYS A 628 -15.02 -21.93 6.78
C LYS A 628 -15.01 -20.82 5.76
N ILE A 629 -15.03 -21.20 4.49
CA ILE A 629 -15.19 -20.25 3.39
C ILE A 629 -16.07 -20.87 2.31
N ALA A 630 -16.91 -20.04 1.70
CA ALA A 630 -17.80 -20.44 0.62
C ALA A 630 -17.74 -19.43 -0.52
N ALA A 631 -17.73 -19.93 -1.76
CA ALA A 631 -17.91 -19.11 -2.93
C ALA A 631 -19.39 -18.73 -3.06
N LEU A 632 -19.66 -17.44 -3.11
CA LEU A 632 -21.01 -16.89 -3.20
C LEU A 632 -21.39 -16.59 -4.65
N ASP A 633 -20.49 -15.94 -5.38
CA ASP A 633 -20.73 -15.50 -6.75
C ASP A 633 -19.42 -15.44 -7.54
N LYS A 634 -19.56 -15.44 -8.87
CA LYS A 634 -18.44 -15.44 -9.80
C LYS A 634 -18.82 -14.78 -11.11
N LEU A 635 -17.97 -13.86 -11.55
CA LEU A 635 -18.05 -13.25 -12.88
C LEU A 635 -16.83 -13.66 -13.70
N ARG A 636 -17.02 -13.88 -15.00
CA ARG A 636 -15.94 -14.20 -15.94
C ARG A 636 -15.89 -13.19 -17.06
N VAL A 637 -14.69 -12.71 -17.36
CA VAL A 637 -14.47 -11.89 -18.55
C VAL A 637 -14.51 -12.79 -19.78
N THR A 638 -15.38 -12.46 -20.74
CA THR A 638 -15.58 -13.24 -21.97
C THR A 638 -14.65 -12.80 -23.11
N GLU A 639 -14.12 -11.58 -23.03
CA GLU A 639 -13.22 -11.02 -24.04
C GLU A 639 -11.81 -11.62 -23.90
N ARG A 640 -11.29 -12.24 -24.96
CA ARG A 640 -9.98 -12.94 -24.95
C ARG A 640 -8.78 -12.01 -24.70
N ASP A 641 -8.89 -10.75 -25.10
CA ASP A 641 -7.79 -9.78 -25.03
C ASP A 641 -7.85 -8.92 -23.77
N ARG A 642 -8.67 -9.29 -22.78
CA ARG A 642 -8.79 -8.57 -21.50
C ARG A 642 -8.58 -9.52 -20.34
N PHE A 643 -7.95 -9.02 -19.30
CA PHE A 643 -7.80 -9.72 -18.03
C PHE A 643 -8.22 -8.83 -16.86
N VAL A 644 -8.42 -9.42 -15.68
CA VAL A 644 -8.67 -8.69 -14.44
C VAL A 644 -7.42 -8.70 -13.60
N ASP A 645 -7.06 -7.57 -13.01
CA ASP A 645 -5.80 -7.43 -12.30
C ASP A 645 -6.01 -6.86 -10.88
N GLN A 646 -6.01 -5.54 -10.72
CA GLN A 646 -6.08 -4.87 -9.42
C GLN A 646 -7.53 -4.71 -8.93
N ILE A 647 -7.74 -4.82 -7.62
CA ILE A 647 -9.02 -4.60 -6.94
C ILE A 647 -8.88 -3.43 -5.97
N MET A 648 -9.83 -2.51 -6.00
CA MET A 648 -9.96 -1.45 -4.99
C MET A 648 -11.38 -1.44 -4.43
N VAL A 649 -11.54 -1.72 -3.14
CA VAL A 649 -12.84 -1.66 -2.47
C VAL A 649 -13.18 -0.21 -2.17
N THR A 650 -14.43 0.20 -2.46
CA THR A 650 -14.92 1.56 -2.25
C THR A 650 -16.29 1.56 -1.57
N ASN A 651 -16.65 2.65 -0.91
CA ASN A 651 -18.01 2.89 -0.40
C ASN A 651 -18.59 1.73 0.43
N TYR A 652 -17.81 1.21 1.39
CA TYR A 652 -18.32 0.20 2.32
C TYR A 652 -19.37 0.82 3.25
N HIS A 653 -20.59 0.28 3.22
CA HIS A 653 -21.66 0.68 4.12
C HIS A 653 -21.93 -0.45 5.12
N PRO A 654 -21.47 -0.33 6.39
CA PRO A 654 -21.73 -1.35 7.39
C PRO A 654 -23.22 -1.47 7.64
N THR A 655 -23.66 -2.70 7.92
CA THR A 655 -25.04 -2.97 8.30
C THR A 655 -25.30 -2.36 9.66
N LYS A 656 -26.18 -1.35 9.71
CA LYS A 656 -26.67 -0.79 10.97
C LYS A 656 -27.40 -1.89 11.75
N LYS A 657 -26.70 -2.61 12.63
CA LYS A 657 -27.36 -3.27 13.78
C LYS A 657 -28.06 -2.12 14.52
N ARG A 658 -29.39 -2.18 14.67
CA ARG A 658 -30.14 -1.25 15.53
C ARG A 658 -29.59 -1.44 16.94
N THR A 659 -28.59 -0.65 17.32
CA THR A 659 -28.20 -0.53 18.72
C THR A 659 -29.37 0.12 19.45
N LEU A 660 -29.75 -0.45 20.58
CA LEU A 660 -30.85 0.01 21.43
C LEU A 660 -30.74 1.52 21.75
N ASP A 661 -29.53 2.09 21.69
CA ASP A 661 -29.25 3.51 21.89
C ASP A 661 -29.92 4.45 20.90
N SER A 662 -30.22 4.01 19.67
CA SER A 662 -31.00 4.83 18.74
C SER A 662 -32.46 4.93 19.18
N PHE A 663 -33.00 3.88 19.81
CA PHE A 663 -34.33 3.90 20.41
C PHE A 663 -34.33 4.78 21.67
N SER A 664 -33.29 4.70 22.50
CA SER A 664 -33.09 5.57 23.67
C SER A 664 -33.06 7.05 23.28
N ALA A 665 -32.30 7.40 22.23
CA ALA A 665 -32.17 8.77 21.74
C ALA A 665 -33.46 9.27 21.07
N GLU A 666 -34.21 8.41 20.39
CA GLU A 666 -35.49 8.76 19.76
C GLU A 666 -36.60 8.90 20.81
N ILE A 667 -36.59 8.09 21.88
CA ILE A 667 -37.46 8.22 23.05
C ILE A 667 -37.12 9.50 23.83
N LEU A 668 -35.84 9.82 24.05
CA LEU A 668 -35.41 11.08 24.69
C LEU A 668 -35.77 12.31 23.86
N ARG A 669 -35.70 12.24 22.52
CA ARG A 669 -36.17 13.31 21.62
C ARG A 669 -37.69 13.47 21.63
N LYS A 670 -38.44 12.37 21.69
CA LYS A 670 -39.91 12.41 21.85
C LYS A 670 -40.34 12.95 23.22
N GLN A 671 -39.65 12.58 24.30
CA GLN A 671 -39.92 13.10 25.64
C GLN A 671 -39.57 14.60 25.75
N LYS A 672 -38.49 15.08 25.13
CA LYS A 672 -38.19 16.52 25.06
C LYS A 672 -39.22 17.32 24.27
N ARG A 673 -39.78 16.76 23.18
CA ARG A 673 -40.85 17.41 22.40
C ARG A 673 -42.17 17.49 23.16
N GLN A 674 -42.58 16.41 23.85
CA GLN A 674 -43.77 16.44 24.71
C GLN A 674 -43.63 17.39 25.91
N LYS A 675 -42.41 17.56 26.44
CA LYS A 675 -42.17 18.53 27.52
C LYS A 675 -42.27 19.98 27.05
N HIS A 676 -41.96 20.26 25.78
CA HIS A 676 -42.10 21.60 25.21
C HIS A 676 -43.56 21.95 24.86
N GLU A 677 -44.33 21.00 24.33
CA GLU A 677 -45.75 21.20 24.02
C GLU A 677 -46.62 21.40 25.28
N ASN A 678 -46.24 20.84 26.43
CA ASN A 678 -46.96 21.05 27.69
C ASN A 678 -46.60 22.38 28.40
N THR A 679 -45.51 23.05 28.01
CA THR A 679 -45.18 24.40 28.52
C THR A 679 -45.89 25.51 27.77
N ASP A 680 -46.30 25.30 26.52
CA ASP A 680 -46.99 26.30 25.70
C ASP A 680 -48.52 26.37 25.95
N ILE A 681 -49.05 25.51 26.83
CA ILE A 681 -50.48 25.50 27.23
C ILE A 681 -50.70 26.21 28.58
N LEU A 682 -49.64 26.71 29.23
CA LEU A 682 -49.71 27.38 30.55
C LEU A 682 -49.08 28.78 30.59
N THR A 683 -48.98 29.46 29.45
CA THR A 683 -48.67 30.91 29.38
C THR A 683 -49.81 31.71 28.79
#